data_AF-A0A9D7FLW4-F1
#
_entry.id   AF-A0A9D7FLW4-F1
#
_cell.length_a   1.000
_cell.length_b   1.000
_cell.length_c   1.000
_cell.angle_alpha   90.00
_cell.angle_beta   90.00
_cell.angle_gamma   90.00
#
_symmetry.space_group_name_H-M   'P 1'
#
loop_
_entity.id
_entity.type
_entity.pdbx_description
1 polymer ?
#
loop_
_entity_poly.entity_id
_entity_poly.type
_entity_poly.pdbx_seq_one_letter_code
_entity_poly.pdbx_strand_id
1 'polypeptide(L)'
;MLCFLASSEAATLVVNQSSGPYTSLTAALAAAGDNDVIQITDSGLYDENLPKPINPSINTLTITNANGTAPVIQRSAEGGPVIRYQPASGNGTLTLKGANPGSKITVRQAEAGNPDASIDLGTNPADTHNCILENVILDKDITSGGALMEFYNGGNHTLTRVDFSGRDPLNADLDGYVRATPQPGGSIVFTDCNMTADGAGIIYVPTKTVGEPNVLPYGPVTFNNCIFAPGPDSLSPGIAVIRGMGELTAPPPGTAITFNNCSFESGTARMFSSNADGVIFTFNNPKFTGSCGDIAFHIYGGASVGPTVTISGSAGNPVDFEIPSTVLPVRMLCGTLNLNYCTYARNAATVVDCAFEGPLTSPVSVTIQNSTFTNGSGMVNIISVNGDGSAAPHSFTGTVNIENSSWTGQTAQGAFIWFADPSRTVPSTLTVKNSVLSGRTGSANLFAVHSMDTVMMEGCTLDGDAAAPGDGNVLMVTHKGTYKDCIIRNINASLTTSDASDVTFDGCTMNHIGDILFRLYTGGTLTFRNMTLDDTSFIADFGRITEGYVNFDHCNLLAFGFDPDAEISNPNPALRQPLEGVGANISMNRCFKDFNYGSAFHLCMPNPDAYNGGDVVFSATNCIFKSNPTYGWLIEVNSGGHDPMPSVINLTHCTFYGPTANIYVSTEDEQVSPVKDIVNSRFNIYDMHEGGAAVNGTSTDGESRYDLYFGGIAGDGSWLGLPKIGAIFADPLLDPTGHLTVGSPARAAAVGSIVPVDFDGDPRPNPPVTLPDIGADEAGPTAIEMWMMY
;
A
#
# COMPACT_ATOMS: atom_id res chain seq x y z
N MET A 1 23.94 5.55 -81.56
CA MET A 1 22.78 5.13 -80.76
C MET A 1 23.24 5.10 -79.31
N LEU A 2 23.20 6.26 -78.64
CA LEU A 2 23.56 6.39 -77.23
C LEU A 2 22.27 6.21 -76.41
N CYS A 3 22.23 5.16 -75.59
CA CYS A 3 21.24 5.05 -74.52
C CYS A 3 21.59 6.08 -73.43
N PHE A 4 20.73 7.07 -73.23
CA PHE A 4 20.72 7.84 -71.99
C PHE A 4 20.05 6.97 -70.91
N LEU A 5 20.86 6.45 -69.99
CA LEU A 5 20.37 6.08 -68.66
C LEU A 5 20.06 7.39 -67.95
N ALA A 6 18.80 7.82 -67.97
CA ALA A 6 18.33 8.86 -67.07
C ALA A 6 18.31 8.26 -65.67
N SER A 7 19.13 8.79 -64.76
CA SER A 7 18.87 8.67 -63.33
C SER A 7 17.54 9.38 -63.07
N SER A 8 16.49 8.64 -62.68
CA SER A 8 15.22 9.24 -62.31
C SER A 8 15.39 9.97 -60.98
N GLU A 9 15.68 11.26 -61.04
CA GLU A 9 15.52 12.15 -59.89
C GLU A 9 14.03 12.17 -59.52
N ALA A 10 13.73 12.15 -58.22
CA ALA A 10 12.37 12.28 -57.70
C ALA A 10 11.68 13.52 -58.30
N ALA A 11 10.52 13.33 -58.92
CA ALA A 11 9.73 14.39 -59.53
C ALA A 11 8.71 14.95 -58.53
N THR A 12 8.34 16.23 -58.72
CA THR A 12 7.17 16.81 -58.05
C THR A 12 5.99 16.87 -59.02
N LEU A 13 4.95 16.11 -58.73
CA LEU A 13 3.71 16.03 -59.51
C LEU A 13 2.71 17.04 -58.93
N VAL A 14 2.48 18.13 -59.66
CA VAL A 14 1.61 19.22 -59.22
C VAL A 14 0.15 18.91 -59.53
N VAL A 15 -0.69 18.90 -58.50
CA VAL A 15 -2.14 18.65 -58.60
C VAL A 15 -2.91 19.93 -58.29
N ASN A 16 -3.91 20.23 -59.12
CA ASN A 16 -4.85 21.33 -58.92
C ASN A 16 -6.15 21.03 -59.68
N GLN A 17 -7.30 21.04 -59.02
CA GLN A 17 -8.57 20.65 -59.62
C GLN A 17 -8.99 21.50 -60.82
N SER A 18 -8.48 22.73 -60.90
CA SER A 18 -8.87 23.71 -61.91
C SER A 18 -7.84 23.92 -63.03
N SER A 19 -6.59 23.47 -62.85
CA SER A 19 -5.48 23.79 -63.77
C SER A 19 -4.27 22.85 -63.59
N GLY A 20 -3.21 23.02 -64.39
CA GLY A 20 -1.96 22.28 -64.22
C GLY A 20 -1.92 20.90 -64.90
N PRO A 21 -0.81 20.14 -64.70
CA PRO A 21 -0.55 18.89 -65.42
C PRO A 21 -1.42 17.72 -64.94
N TYR A 22 -1.88 17.77 -63.69
CA TYR A 22 -2.78 16.77 -63.10
C TYR A 22 -3.97 17.48 -62.44
N THR A 23 -5.18 17.26 -62.96
CA THR A 23 -6.42 17.84 -62.41
C THR A 23 -7.13 16.92 -61.41
N SER A 24 -6.56 15.75 -61.14
CA SER A 24 -7.10 14.73 -60.24
C SER A 24 -5.96 14.04 -59.50
N LEU A 25 -6.22 13.56 -58.28
CA LEU A 25 -5.23 12.85 -57.48
C LEU A 25 -4.96 11.44 -58.05
N THR A 26 -5.98 10.77 -58.57
CA THR A 26 -5.88 9.47 -59.25
C THR A 26 -4.92 9.53 -60.44
N ALA A 27 -5.00 10.60 -61.26
CA ALA A 27 -4.11 10.78 -62.41
C ALA A 27 -2.65 10.99 -62.00
N ALA A 28 -2.41 11.76 -60.93
CA ALA A 28 -1.07 11.96 -60.39
C ALA A 28 -0.48 10.67 -59.79
N LEU A 29 -1.28 9.92 -59.02
CA LEU A 29 -0.87 8.63 -58.44
C LEU A 29 -0.54 7.58 -59.52
N ALA A 30 -1.27 7.56 -60.63
CA ALA A 30 -0.98 6.67 -61.75
C ALA A 30 0.33 7.01 -62.49
N ALA A 31 0.76 8.27 -62.43
CA ALA A 31 1.99 8.74 -63.05
C ALA A 31 3.21 8.72 -62.09
N ALA A 32 2.98 8.53 -60.79
CA ALA A 32 4.02 8.56 -59.77
C ALA A 32 4.99 7.38 -59.88
N GLY A 33 6.27 7.70 -59.78
CA GLY A 33 7.38 6.77 -59.57
C GLY A 33 7.85 6.74 -58.11
N ASP A 34 8.91 5.97 -57.87
CA ASP A 34 9.47 5.78 -56.54
C ASP A 34 10.18 7.05 -56.05
N ASN A 35 9.87 7.49 -54.82
CA ASN A 35 10.34 8.74 -54.19
C ASN A 35 9.71 10.04 -54.72
N ASP A 36 8.73 9.97 -55.62
CA ASP A 36 8.04 11.17 -56.12
C ASP A 36 7.22 11.87 -55.01
N VAL A 37 7.04 13.17 -55.21
CA VAL A 37 6.22 14.03 -54.34
C VAL A 37 4.99 14.49 -55.11
N ILE A 38 3.80 14.16 -54.65
CA ILE A 38 2.56 14.74 -55.14
C ILE A 38 2.26 15.99 -54.32
N GLN A 39 2.20 17.15 -54.97
CA GLN A 39 1.93 18.44 -54.33
C GLN A 39 0.58 19.01 -54.79
N ILE A 40 -0.38 19.07 -53.87
CA ILE A 40 -1.70 19.67 -54.08
C ILE A 40 -1.63 21.18 -53.87
N THR A 41 -1.96 21.98 -54.89
CA THR A 41 -1.74 23.44 -54.87
C THR A 41 -3.00 24.27 -54.65
N ASP A 42 -4.14 23.63 -54.40
CA ASP A 42 -5.40 24.27 -54.06
C ASP A 42 -6.03 23.64 -52.80
N SER A 43 -7.22 24.10 -52.42
CA SER A 43 -8.04 23.53 -51.33
C SER A 43 -9.22 22.73 -51.89
N GLY A 44 -9.00 22.02 -52.99
CA GLY A 44 -10.03 21.25 -53.69
C GLY A 44 -10.59 20.08 -52.87
N LEU A 45 -11.77 19.62 -53.26
CA LEU A 45 -12.42 18.40 -52.74
C LEU A 45 -12.18 17.24 -53.70
N TYR A 46 -11.18 16.42 -53.40
CA TYR A 46 -10.78 15.26 -54.19
C TYR A 46 -11.59 14.03 -53.75
N ASP A 47 -12.83 13.95 -54.22
CA ASP A 47 -13.72 12.79 -54.05
C ASP A 47 -13.51 11.80 -55.21
N GLU A 48 -12.51 10.93 -55.06
CA GLU A 48 -12.03 10.05 -56.11
C GLU A 48 -11.85 8.63 -55.58
N ASN A 49 -12.16 7.61 -56.39
CA ASN A 49 -11.80 6.23 -56.04
C ASN A 49 -10.32 5.98 -56.36
N LEU A 50 -9.45 6.26 -55.37
CA LEU A 50 -8.02 6.05 -55.50
C LEU A 50 -7.70 4.54 -55.70
N PRO A 51 -6.62 4.18 -56.40
CA PRO A 51 -6.17 2.80 -56.50
C PRO A 51 -5.91 2.17 -55.12
N LYS A 52 -6.38 0.92 -54.92
CA LYS A 52 -6.27 0.18 -53.65
C LYS A 52 -5.64 -1.20 -53.89
N PRO A 53 -4.39 -1.45 -53.47
CA PRO A 53 -3.43 -0.49 -52.93
C PRO A 53 -2.97 0.55 -53.97
N ILE A 54 -2.47 1.69 -53.49
CA ILE A 54 -1.75 2.66 -54.33
C ILE A 54 -0.55 1.94 -54.95
N ASN A 55 -0.41 2.08 -56.28
CA ASN A 55 0.58 1.44 -57.16
C ASN A 55 1.64 0.59 -56.41
N PRO A 56 1.49 -0.76 -56.38
CA PRO A 56 2.36 -1.65 -55.59
C PRO A 56 3.86 -1.56 -55.91
N SER A 57 4.25 -0.97 -57.04
CA SER A 57 5.65 -0.77 -57.42
C SER A 57 6.32 0.43 -56.72
N ILE A 58 5.56 1.29 -56.04
CA ILE A 58 6.06 2.45 -55.30
C ILE A 58 6.36 2.05 -53.85
N ASN A 59 7.64 1.97 -53.50
CA ASN A 59 8.13 1.80 -52.14
C ASN A 59 8.17 3.12 -51.36
N THR A 60 8.23 4.29 -51.98
CA THR A 60 8.20 5.56 -51.22
C THR A 60 7.34 6.59 -51.93
N LEU A 61 6.33 7.10 -51.22
CA LEU A 61 5.37 8.08 -51.73
C LEU A 61 5.22 9.22 -50.74
N THR A 62 5.32 10.46 -51.24
CA THR A 62 4.98 11.65 -50.46
C THR A 62 3.79 12.37 -51.09
N ILE A 63 2.77 12.66 -50.30
CA ILE A 63 1.66 13.55 -50.67
C ILE A 63 1.70 14.76 -49.73
N THR A 64 1.70 15.95 -50.30
CA THR A 64 1.72 17.22 -49.57
C THR A 64 0.84 18.26 -50.23
N ASN A 65 0.63 19.40 -49.58
CA ASN A 65 -0.09 20.54 -50.13
C ASN A 65 0.75 21.83 -50.08
N ALA A 66 0.34 22.84 -50.82
CA ALA A 66 0.93 24.17 -50.79
C ALA A 66 0.56 24.92 -49.50
N ASN A 67 1.40 25.87 -49.10
CA ASN A 67 1.11 26.72 -47.95
C ASN A 67 -0.15 27.56 -48.20
N GLY A 68 -1.04 27.65 -47.21
CA GLY A 68 -2.30 28.38 -47.30
C GLY A 68 -3.44 27.60 -47.95
N THR A 69 -3.23 26.31 -48.25
CA THR A 69 -4.30 25.43 -48.77
C THR A 69 -4.70 24.38 -47.75
N ALA A 70 -5.92 23.86 -47.87
CA ALA A 70 -6.45 22.80 -47.01
C ALA A 70 -7.28 21.82 -47.85
N PRO A 71 -6.63 20.97 -48.67
CA PRO A 71 -7.34 20.05 -49.54
C PRO A 71 -8.00 18.92 -48.74
N VAL A 72 -9.13 18.43 -49.26
CA VAL A 72 -9.85 17.28 -48.71
C VAL A 72 -9.77 16.14 -49.70
N ILE A 73 -9.14 15.03 -49.29
CA ILE A 73 -9.12 13.76 -49.99
C ILE A 73 -10.21 12.92 -49.36
N GLN A 74 -11.27 12.62 -50.10
CA GLN A 74 -12.38 11.86 -49.55
C GLN A 74 -12.80 10.73 -50.47
N ARG A 75 -13.64 9.86 -49.91
CA ARG A 75 -14.43 8.93 -50.70
C ARG A 75 -15.86 8.91 -50.21
N SER A 76 -16.82 9.10 -51.12
CA SER A 76 -18.26 9.05 -50.82
C SER A 76 -18.99 7.80 -51.34
N ALA A 77 -18.34 6.94 -52.13
CA ALA A 77 -18.92 5.70 -52.69
C ALA A 77 -17.86 4.60 -52.95
N GLU A 78 -18.29 3.32 -53.02
CA GLU A 78 -17.57 2.12 -53.52
C GLU A 78 -16.78 1.23 -52.53
N GLY A 79 -16.99 1.29 -51.21
CA GLY A 79 -16.35 0.35 -50.28
C GLY A 79 -14.82 0.51 -50.13
N GLY A 80 -14.22 -0.06 -49.08
CA GLY A 80 -12.76 -0.08 -48.83
C GLY A 80 -12.22 1.13 -48.03
N PRO A 81 -10.91 1.32 -47.90
CA PRO A 81 -10.31 2.50 -47.26
C PRO A 81 -10.08 3.68 -48.22
N VAL A 82 -9.96 4.93 -47.74
CA VAL A 82 -9.69 6.10 -48.63
C VAL A 82 -8.30 5.97 -49.25
N ILE A 83 -7.30 5.68 -48.42
CA ILE A 83 -5.93 5.38 -48.83
C ILE A 83 -5.60 3.97 -48.37
N ARG A 84 -5.23 3.09 -49.32
CA ARG A 84 -4.57 1.81 -49.01
C ARG A 84 -3.13 1.86 -49.52
N TYR A 85 -2.17 1.73 -48.63
CA TYR A 85 -0.75 1.69 -48.99
C TYR A 85 -0.14 0.36 -48.59
N GLN A 86 0.27 -0.43 -49.58
CA GLN A 86 0.88 -1.74 -49.38
C GLN A 86 1.88 -2.01 -50.51
N PRO A 87 3.16 -1.61 -50.35
CA PRO A 87 4.18 -1.79 -51.38
C PRO A 87 4.45 -3.29 -51.58
N ALA A 88 4.66 -3.73 -52.82
CA ALA A 88 4.86 -5.14 -53.15
C ALA A 88 6.15 -5.73 -52.54
N SER A 89 7.13 -4.88 -52.21
CA SER A 89 8.35 -5.29 -51.52
C SER A 89 8.14 -5.57 -50.02
N GLY A 90 6.98 -5.18 -49.46
CA GLY A 90 6.71 -5.18 -48.03
C GLY A 90 7.47 -4.08 -47.25
N ASN A 91 8.39 -3.36 -47.89
CA ASN A 91 9.19 -2.27 -47.31
C ASN A 91 8.88 -0.95 -48.02
N GLY A 92 8.96 0.17 -47.31
CA GLY A 92 8.66 1.46 -47.90
C GLY A 92 8.27 2.52 -46.89
N THR A 93 7.81 3.66 -47.39
CA THR A 93 7.29 4.75 -46.55
C THR A 93 6.20 5.53 -47.29
N LEU A 94 5.01 5.59 -46.71
CA LEU A 94 4.00 6.57 -47.04
C LEU A 94 4.21 7.81 -46.19
N THR A 95 4.36 8.97 -46.81
CA THR A 95 4.34 10.28 -46.13
C THR A 95 3.14 11.09 -46.60
N LEU A 96 2.24 11.44 -45.69
CA LEU A 96 1.17 12.42 -45.93
C LEU A 96 1.41 13.63 -45.02
N LYS A 97 1.72 14.77 -45.63
CA LYS A 97 2.21 15.94 -44.90
C LYS A 97 1.49 17.21 -45.33
N GLY A 98 0.67 17.75 -44.43
CA GLY A 98 0.16 19.10 -44.52
C GLY A 98 1.30 20.13 -44.46
N ALA A 99 1.19 21.22 -45.23
CA ALA A 99 2.23 22.25 -45.36
C ALA A 99 2.64 22.85 -44.01
N ASN A 100 1.67 23.03 -43.10
CA ASN A 100 1.85 23.53 -41.74
C ASN A 100 0.56 23.29 -40.91
N PRO A 101 0.56 23.57 -39.59
CA PRO A 101 -0.62 23.34 -38.74
C PRO A 101 -1.89 24.09 -39.14
N GLY A 102 -1.78 25.20 -39.88
CA GLY A 102 -2.93 25.96 -40.43
C GLY A 102 -3.30 25.58 -41.87
N SER A 103 -2.63 24.59 -42.46
CA SER A 103 -2.80 24.15 -43.85
C SER A 103 -2.74 22.62 -43.92
N LYS A 104 -3.65 21.97 -43.18
CA LYS A 104 -3.73 20.51 -43.05
C LYS A 104 -4.34 19.85 -44.28
N ILE A 105 -3.98 18.59 -44.52
CA ILE A 105 -4.68 17.72 -45.48
C ILE A 105 -5.73 16.92 -44.72
N THR A 106 -6.98 16.95 -45.18
CA THR A 106 -8.04 16.12 -44.61
C THR A 106 -8.18 14.84 -45.42
N VAL A 107 -8.16 13.67 -44.75
CA VAL A 107 -8.52 12.38 -45.33
C VAL A 107 -9.84 11.93 -44.70
N ARG A 108 -10.91 11.93 -45.49
CA ARG A 108 -12.27 11.71 -44.99
C ARG A 108 -12.91 10.46 -45.60
N GLN A 109 -13.32 9.54 -44.75
CA GLN A 109 -14.27 8.49 -45.14
C GLN A 109 -15.69 9.06 -45.08
N ALA A 110 -16.25 9.43 -46.24
CA ALA A 110 -17.56 10.08 -46.35
C ALA A 110 -18.70 9.11 -46.75
N GLU A 111 -18.40 7.83 -46.99
CA GLU A 111 -19.40 6.84 -47.35
C GLU A 111 -20.18 6.38 -46.11
N ALA A 112 -21.48 6.69 -46.09
CA ALA A 112 -22.38 6.34 -45.00
C ALA A 112 -22.48 4.81 -44.81
N GLY A 113 -22.23 4.35 -43.58
CA GLY A 113 -22.31 2.93 -43.20
C GLY A 113 -21.08 2.10 -43.57
N ASN A 114 -20.00 2.73 -44.05
CA ASN A 114 -18.78 2.02 -44.42
C ASN A 114 -17.87 1.72 -43.21
N PRO A 115 -17.57 0.44 -42.90
CA PRO A 115 -16.73 0.07 -41.75
C PRO A 115 -15.23 0.32 -41.93
N ASP A 116 -14.75 0.47 -43.16
CA ASP A 116 -13.32 0.53 -43.48
C ASP A 116 -12.65 1.84 -43.00
N ALA A 117 -11.32 1.78 -42.86
CA ALA A 117 -10.51 2.88 -42.36
C ALA A 117 -10.33 4.03 -43.36
N SER A 118 -10.02 5.24 -42.86
CA SER A 118 -9.55 6.34 -43.72
C SER A 118 -8.18 5.99 -44.33
N ILE A 119 -7.28 5.38 -43.54
CA ILE A 119 -5.98 4.89 -44.01
C ILE A 119 -5.77 3.44 -43.54
N ASP A 120 -5.39 2.58 -44.49
CA ASP A 120 -5.10 1.15 -44.28
C ASP A 120 -3.70 0.82 -44.82
N LEU A 121 -2.87 0.20 -43.98
CA LEU A 121 -1.49 -0.19 -44.29
C LEU A 121 -1.33 -1.70 -44.59
N GLY A 122 -2.43 -2.39 -44.83
CA GLY A 122 -2.46 -3.82 -45.11
C GLY A 122 -2.25 -4.68 -43.86
N THR A 123 -2.60 -5.97 -43.97
CA THR A 123 -2.70 -6.90 -42.83
C THR A 123 -1.53 -7.88 -42.69
N ASN A 124 -0.52 -7.82 -43.58
CA ASN A 124 0.58 -8.78 -43.58
C ASN A 124 1.63 -8.42 -42.50
N PRO A 125 1.84 -9.27 -41.48
CA PRO A 125 2.76 -8.95 -40.39
C PRO A 125 4.24 -8.87 -40.80
N ALA A 126 4.60 -9.53 -41.91
CA ALA A 126 5.97 -9.55 -42.41
C ALA A 126 6.36 -8.24 -43.12
N ASP A 127 5.38 -7.39 -43.47
CA ASP A 127 5.63 -6.09 -44.07
C ASP A 127 6.17 -5.14 -42.99
N THR A 128 7.13 -4.28 -43.33
CA THR A 128 7.83 -3.35 -42.41
C THR A 128 7.79 -1.90 -42.91
N HIS A 129 6.89 -1.59 -43.83
CA HIS A 129 6.77 -0.26 -44.39
C HIS A 129 6.21 0.75 -43.38
N ASN A 130 6.75 1.96 -43.43
CA ASN A 130 6.46 3.03 -42.48
C ASN A 130 5.28 3.89 -42.96
N CYS A 131 4.66 4.58 -42.00
CA CYS A 131 3.68 5.62 -42.29
C CYS A 131 4.02 6.87 -41.47
N ILE A 132 4.13 8.01 -42.16
CA ILE A 132 4.42 9.32 -41.57
C ILE A 132 3.25 10.24 -41.90
N LEU A 133 2.50 10.64 -40.87
CA LEU A 133 1.43 11.63 -40.97
C LEU A 133 1.85 12.91 -40.24
N GLU A 134 1.81 14.05 -40.91
CA GLU A 134 2.12 15.34 -40.29
C GLU A 134 1.12 16.42 -40.71
N ASN A 135 0.51 17.14 -39.76
CA ASN A 135 -0.49 18.18 -40.05
C ASN A 135 -1.65 17.63 -40.90
N VAL A 136 -2.28 16.54 -40.44
CA VAL A 136 -3.34 15.82 -41.15
C VAL A 136 -4.61 15.83 -40.30
N ILE A 137 -5.78 15.81 -40.93
CA ILE A 137 -7.06 15.55 -40.29
C ILE A 137 -7.54 14.19 -40.81
N LEU A 138 -7.78 13.24 -39.92
CA LEU A 138 -8.44 11.97 -40.23
C LEU A 138 -9.88 12.08 -39.77
N ASP A 139 -10.81 11.95 -40.72
CA ASP A 139 -12.23 12.19 -40.49
C ASP A 139 -13.10 11.04 -41.02
N LYS A 140 -14.26 10.81 -40.39
CA LYS A 140 -15.22 9.78 -40.81
C LYS A 140 -16.66 10.21 -40.56
N ASP A 141 -17.53 9.88 -41.50
CA ASP A 141 -18.96 10.20 -41.43
C ASP A 141 -19.67 9.46 -40.29
N ILE A 142 -20.71 10.11 -39.76
CA ILE A 142 -21.36 9.84 -38.47
C ILE A 142 -22.20 8.56 -38.41
N THR A 143 -22.38 7.84 -39.52
CA THR A 143 -23.18 6.60 -39.55
C THR A 143 -22.32 5.36 -39.80
N SER A 144 -21.00 5.53 -39.84
CA SER A 144 -20.05 4.54 -40.30
C SER A 144 -19.24 4.04 -39.11
N GLY A 145 -19.52 2.82 -38.62
CA GLY A 145 -18.68 2.18 -37.59
C GLY A 145 -17.26 1.91 -38.10
N GLY A 146 -16.33 1.47 -37.25
CA GLY A 146 -14.97 1.06 -37.66
C GLY A 146 -13.88 2.14 -37.54
N ALA A 147 -12.61 1.75 -37.55
CA ALA A 147 -11.46 2.61 -37.27
C ALA A 147 -11.26 3.77 -38.29
N LEU A 148 -10.54 4.83 -37.90
CA LEU A 148 -9.97 5.83 -38.83
C LEU A 148 -8.66 5.35 -39.45
N MET A 149 -7.89 4.55 -38.70
CA MET A 149 -6.59 4.07 -39.15
C MET A 149 -6.26 2.68 -38.63
N GLU A 150 -5.67 1.86 -39.51
CA GLU A 150 -5.28 0.48 -39.21
C GLU A 150 -3.77 0.26 -39.40
N PHE A 151 -3.12 -0.19 -38.32
CA PHE A 151 -1.71 -0.59 -38.30
C PHE A 151 -1.63 -2.09 -38.00
N TYR A 152 -1.30 -2.90 -39.00
CA TYR A 152 -1.13 -4.36 -38.83
C TYR A 152 0.24 -4.89 -39.27
N ASN A 153 1.11 -4.00 -39.78
CA ASN A 153 2.45 -4.35 -40.22
C ASN A 153 3.52 -4.09 -39.11
N GLY A 154 4.76 -4.49 -39.34
CA GLY A 154 5.90 -4.32 -38.43
C GLY A 154 6.73 -3.06 -38.67
N GLY A 155 6.16 -2.05 -39.32
CA GLY A 155 6.82 -0.77 -39.61
C GLY A 155 6.90 0.17 -38.40
N ASN A 156 7.65 1.25 -38.58
CA ASN A 156 7.73 2.35 -37.61
C ASN A 156 6.87 3.51 -38.10
N HIS A 157 5.80 3.80 -37.36
CA HIS A 157 4.81 4.79 -37.74
C HIS A 157 4.93 6.04 -36.87
N THR A 158 4.85 7.22 -37.49
CA THR A 158 4.93 8.51 -36.80
C THR A 158 3.77 9.40 -37.21
N LEU A 159 3.07 9.94 -36.21
CA LEU A 159 1.92 10.82 -36.39
C LEU A 159 2.19 12.09 -35.59
N THR A 160 2.25 13.24 -36.25
CA THR A 160 2.55 14.53 -35.63
C THR A 160 1.48 15.56 -35.98
N ARG A 161 0.84 16.16 -34.98
CA ARG A 161 -0.23 17.16 -35.17
C ARG A 161 -1.39 16.63 -36.04
N VAL A 162 -1.74 15.37 -35.84
CA VAL A 162 -2.88 14.73 -36.49
C VAL A 162 -4.12 14.95 -35.65
N ASP A 163 -5.19 15.45 -36.28
CA ASP A 163 -6.51 15.55 -35.64
C ASP A 163 -7.34 14.34 -36.06
N PHE A 164 -7.90 13.64 -35.09
CA PHE A 164 -8.86 12.56 -35.31
C PHE A 164 -10.25 13.15 -35.01
N SER A 165 -11.14 13.07 -35.98
CA SER A 165 -12.53 13.55 -35.87
C SER A 165 -13.49 12.54 -36.50
N GLY A 166 -14.77 12.61 -36.10
CA GLY A 166 -15.83 11.72 -36.59
C GLY A 166 -16.66 11.16 -35.44
N ARG A 167 -17.76 10.47 -35.77
CA ARG A 167 -18.75 9.97 -34.80
C ARG A 167 -19.07 8.50 -35.03
N ASP A 168 -19.03 7.66 -34.00
CA ASP A 168 -19.61 6.30 -34.00
C ASP A 168 -20.78 6.26 -32.99
N PRO A 169 -22.03 6.46 -33.45
CA PRO A 169 -23.18 6.55 -32.56
C PRO A 169 -23.82 5.19 -32.25
N LEU A 170 -23.36 4.08 -32.85
CA LEU A 170 -24.17 2.85 -32.88
C LEU A 170 -23.48 1.58 -32.36
N ASN A 171 -22.15 1.56 -32.19
CA ASN A 171 -21.48 0.40 -31.59
C ASN A 171 -20.62 0.81 -30.39
N ALA A 172 -21.19 0.65 -29.19
CA ALA A 172 -20.51 0.92 -27.93
C ALA A 172 -19.30 -0.01 -27.66
N ASP A 173 -19.11 -1.07 -28.46
CA ASP A 173 -18.40 -2.25 -27.99
C ASP A 173 -17.16 -2.70 -28.77
N LEU A 174 -16.82 -2.25 -29.99
CA LEU A 174 -15.78 -2.99 -30.75
C LEU A 174 -14.73 -2.21 -31.57
N ASP A 175 -14.96 -0.97 -32.01
CA ASP A 175 -14.07 -0.36 -33.00
C ASP A 175 -13.46 0.97 -32.52
N GLY A 176 -12.25 0.94 -31.98
CA GLY A 176 -11.51 2.17 -31.66
C GLY A 176 -11.12 2.96 -32.91
N TYR A 177 -11.04 4.30 -32.81
CA TYR A 177 -10.58 5.18 -33.91
C TYR A 177 -9.19 4.78 -34.46
N VAL A 178 -8.31 4.24 -33.61
CA VAL A 178 -7.04 3.68 -34.03
C VAL A 178 -6.96 2.21 -33.65
N ARG A 179 -6.79 1.34 -34.65
CA ARG A 179 -6.42 -0.07 -34.46
C ARG A 179 -4.90 -0.19 -34.57
N ALA A 180 -4.24 -0.20 -33.43
CA ALA A 180 -2.80 -0.23 -33.31
C ALA A 180 -2.32 -1.64 -32.96
N THR A 181 -1.91 -2.42 -33.96
CA THR A 181 -1.37 -3.78 -33.80
C THR A 181 0.05 -3.84 -34.37
N PRO A 182 1.02 -3.06 -33.84
CA PRO A 182 2.39 -3.06 -34.36
C PRO A 182 2.99 -4.44 -34.15
N GLN A 183 3.42 -5.07 -35.23
CA GLN A 183 4.04 -6.39 -35.18
C GLN A 183 5.43 -6.29 -34.53
N PRO A 184 6.00 -7.41 -34.09
CA PRO A 184 7.30 -7.43 -33.42
C PRO A 184 8.38 -6.71 -34.23
N GLY A 185 9.02 -5.71 -33.63
CA GLY A 185 10.05 -4.87 -34.27
C GLY A 185 9.54 -3.54 -34.86
N GLY A 186 8.22 -3.34 -34.94
CA GLY A 186 7.60 -2.06 -35.29
C GLY A 186 7.34 -1.16 -34.08
N SER A 187 6.91 0.07 -34.31
CA SER A 187 6.49 1.01 -33.25
C SER A 187 5.52 2.06 -33.79
N ILE A 188 4.73 2.67 -32.92
CA ILE A 188 3.83 3.78 -33.30
C ILE A 188 4.03 4.93 -32.32
N VAL A 189 4.30 6.13 -32.84
CA VAL A 189 4.50 7.34 -32.05
C VAL A 189 3.54 8.45 -32.50
N PHE A 190 2.74 8.95 -31.57
CA PHE A 190 1.86 10.11 -31.72
C PHE A 190 2.46 11.30 -30.98
N THR A 191 2.53 12.47 -31.60
CA THR A 191 3.08 13.70 -31.01
C THR A 191 2.18 14.89 -31.32
N ASP A 192 1.75 15.61 -30.29
CA ASP A 192 0.88 16.78 -30.39
C ASP A 192 -0.43 16.50 -31.17
N CYS A 193 -0.95 15.27 -31.08
CA CYS A 193 -2.19 14.87 -31.77
C CYS A 193 -3.43 15.21 -30.96
N ASN A 194 -4.52 15.54 -31.66
CA ASN A 194 -5.82 15.78 -31.04
C ASN A 194 -6.77 14.62 -31.33
N MET A 195 -7.20 13.92 -30.28
CA MET A 195 -8.08 12.76 -30.38
C MET A 195 -9.46 13.14 -29.84
N THR A 196 -10.24 13.77 -30.73
CA THR A 196 -11.62 14.20 -30.44
C THR A 196 -12.63 13.26 -31.04
N ALA A 197 -13.44 12.62 -30.20
CA ALA A 197 -14.34 11.57 -30.62
C ALA A 197 -15.76 11.76 -30.06
N ASP A 198 -16.76 11.52 -30.92
CA ASP A 198 -18.17 11.43 -30.56
C ASP A 198 -18.58 9.94 -30.56
N GLY A 199 -18.27 9.21 -29.49
CA GLY A 199 -18.57 7.78 -29.40
C GLY A 199 -17.65 6.98 -28.46
N ALA A 200 -17.78 5.66 -28.48
CA ALA A 200 -17.15 4.76 -27.53
C ALA A 200 -15.85 4.11 -28.07
N GLY A 201 -14.66 4.68 -27.80
CA GLY A 201 -13.36 4.02 -28.03
C GLY A 201 -12.37 4.81 -28.88
N ILE A 202 -11.27 5.34 -28.33
CA ILE A 202 -10.22 6.01 -29.16
C ILE A 202 -9.14 5.02 -29.61
N ILE A 203 -8.64 4.18 -28.71
CA ILE A 203 -7.55 3.24 -29.01
C ILE A 203 -8.07 1.83 -28.74
N TYR A 204 -8.05 1.00 -29.78
CA TYR A 204 -8.26 -0.43 -29.68
C TYR A 204 -6.94 -1.13 -30.01
N VAL A 205 -6.43 -1.91 -29.06
CA VAL A 205 -5.28 -2.79 -29.28
C VAL A 205 -5.81 -4.22 -29.34
N PRO A 206 -6.00 -4.79 -30.55
CA PRO A 206 -6.49 -6.16 -30.67
C PRO A 206 -5.50 -7.14 -30.03
N THR A 207 -5.97 -7.96 -29.10
CA THR A 207 -5.30 -9.21 -28.77
C THR A 207 -5.89 -10.30 -29.68
N LYS A 208 -5.01 -11.14 -30.24
CA LYS A 208 -5.29 -12.07 -31.35
C LYS A 208 -6.55 -12.93 -31.18
N THR A 209 -7.21 -13.23 -32.31
CA THR A 209 -8.21 -14.30 -32.47
C THR A 209 -7.58 -15.69 -32.29
N VAL A 210 -8.25 -16.57 -31.55
CA VAL A 210 -7.85 -17.96 -31.26
C VAL A 210 -7.39 -18.71 -32.52
N GLY A 211 -6.14 -19.20 -32.58
CA GLY A 211 -5.76 -20.25 -33.54
C GLY A 211 -4.37 -20.22 -34.19
N GLU A 212 -3.60 -19.11 -34.19
CA GLU A 212 -2.27 -19.16 -34.84
C GLU A 212 -1.07 -19.31 -33.88
N PRO A 213 -0.12 -20.21 -34.19
CA PRO A 213 1.06 -20.46 -33.35
C PRO A 213 2.14 -19.40 -33.61
N ASN A 214 2.87 -19.03 -32.56
CA ASN A 214 4.01 -18.10 -32.51
C ASN A 214 3.63 -16.65 -32.19
N VAL A 215 3.89 -16.27 -30.94
CA VAL A 215 3.58 -14.97 -30.35
C VAL A 215 4.91 -14.30 -29.98
N LEU A 216 5.27 -13.27 -30.73
CA LEU A 216 6.35 -12.34 -30.39
C LEU A 216 5.68 -11.05 -29.85
N PRO A 217 6.31 -10.30 -28.92
CA PRO A 217 5.73 -9.09 -28.33
C PRO A 217 5.36 -8.05 -29.40
N TYR A 218 4.19 -7.42 -29.25
CA TYR A 218 3.81 -6.28 -30.07
C TYR A 218 4.79 -5.11 -29.85
N GLY A 219 4.98 -4.30 -30.89
CA GLY A 219 5.76 -3.07 -30.80
C GLY A 219 5.18 -2.04 -29.82
N PRO A 220 5.99 -1.13 -29.25
CA PRO A 220 5.50 -0.10 -28.33
C PRO A 220 4.62 0.93 -29.04
N VAL A 221 3.61 1.44 -28.33
CA VAL A 221 2.77 2.58 -28.74
C VAL A 221 2.99 3.73 -27.77
N THR A 222 3.36 4.91 -28.29
CA THR A 222 3.67 6.09 -27.47
C THR A 222 2.86 7.31 -27.90
N PHE A 223 2.26 8.00 -26.94
CA PHE A 223 1.57 9.27 -27.12
C PHE A 223 2.33 10.36 -26.36
N ASN A 224 2.73 11.42 -27.06
CA ASN A 224 3.43 12.57 -26.46
C ASN A 224 2.58 13.82 -26.66
N ASN A 225 2.26 14.51 -25.57
CA ASN A 225 1.52 15.78 -25.58
C ASN A 225 0.18 15.71 -26.35
N CYS A 226 -0.47 14.54 -26.34
CA CYS A 226 -1.73 14.35 -27.06
C CYS A 226 -2.92 14.76 -26.18
N ILE A 227 -4.01 15.16 -26.83
CA ILE A 227 -5.27 15.55 -26.20
C ILE A 227 -6.30 14.46 -26.46
N PHE A 228 -6.98 14.00 -25.42
CA PHE A 228 -8.13 13.10 -25.49
C PHE A 228 -9.33 13.83 -24.89
N ALA A 229 -10.31 14.18 -25.72
CA ALA A 229 -11.47 14.98 -25.31
C ALA A 229 -12.74 14.65 -26.12
N PRO A 230 -13.95 14.73 -25.56
CA PRO A 230 -15.17 14.50 -26.32
C PRO A 230 -15.27 15.49 -27.49
N GLY A 231 -15.88 15.07 -28.59
CA GLY A 231 -16.16 15.98 -29.69
C GLY A 231 -17.20 17.07 -29.31
N PRO A 232 -17.20 18.21 -30.03
CA PRO A 232 -18.03 19.38 -29.69
C PRO A 232 -19.54 19.14 -29.80
N ASP A 233 -19.96 18.13 -30.57
CA ASP A 233 -21.37 17.81 -30.83
C ASP A 233 -21.82 16.50 -30.15
N SER A 234 -21.07 16.01 -29.16
CA SER A 234 -21.32 14.73 -28.51
C SER A 234 -22.72 14.68 -27.84
N LEU A 235 -23.59 13.81 -28.35
CA LEU A 235 -24.75 13.30 -27.62
C LEU A 235 -24.22 12.11 -26.81
N SER A 236 -24.28 12.16 -25.48
CA SER A 236 -23.81 11.11 -24.55
C SER A 236 -23.96 9.67 -25.08
N PRO A 237 -22.98 8.76 -24.87
CA PRO A 237 -21.89 8.83 -23.89
C PRO A 237 -20.60 9.41 -24.49
N GLY A 238 -19.90 10.26 -23.72
CA GLY A 238 -18.55 10.73 -24.06
C GLY A 238 -17.55 9.59 -24.19
N ILE A 239 -16.30 9.90 -24.53
CA ILE A 239 -15.26 8.91 -24.90
C ILE A 239 -15.26 7.72 -23.94
N ALA A 240 -15.65 6.55 -24.43
CA ALA A 240 -15.23 5.34 -23.79
C ALA A 240 -13.74 5.14 -24.10
N VAL A 241 -12.90 5.16 -23.07
CA VAL A 241 -11.91 4.12 -22.84
C VAL A 241 -10.75 3.94 -23.84
N ILE A 242 -9.51 4.16 -23.35
CA ILE A 242 -8.34 3.39 -23.82
C ILE A 242 -8.62 1.90 -23.50
N ARG A 243 -9.05 1.11 -24.49
CA ARG A 243 -9.45 -0.30 -24.30
C ARG A 243 -8.30 -1.20 -24.68
N GLY A 244 -7.82 -1.97 -23.71
CA GLY A 244 -7.23 -3.27 -24.00
C GLY A 244 -8.34 -4.32 -23.90
N MET A 245 -9.02 -4.60 -25.00
CA MET A 245 -9.96 -5.72 -25.08
C MET A 245 -9.39 -6.77 -26.02
N GLY A 246 -9.44 -8.02 -25.59
CA GLY A 246 -9.57 -9.09 -26.56
C GLY A 246 -10.03 -10.39 -25.95
N GLU A 247 -10.67 -11.17 -26.80
CA GLU A 247 -11.14 -12.50 -26.46
C GLU A 247 -9.97 -13.48 -26.37
N LEU A 248 -9.95 -14.23 -25.26
CA LEU A 248 -9.53 -15.62 -25.15
C LEU A 248 -8.07 -16.05 -25.32
N THR A 249 -7.12 -15.17 -25.65
CA THR A 249 -5.69 -15.48 -25.41
C THR A 249 -4.89 -14.24 -25.06
N ALA A 250 -4.23 -14.27 -23.90
CA ALA A 250 -3.37 -13.20 -23.39
C ALA A 250 -2.37 -12.74 -24.47
N PRO A 251 -2.19 -11.42 -24.66
CA PRO A 251 -1.07 -10.94 -25.46
C PRO A 251 0.26 -11.42 -24.85
N PRO A 252 1.32 -11.52 -25.66
CA PRO A 252 2.65 -11.81 -25.14
C PRO A 252 3.01 -10.82 -24.03
N PRO A 253 3.56 -11.29 -22.89
CA PRO A 253 4.01 -10.43 -21.81
C PRO A 253 4.93 -9.30 -22.33
N GLY A 254 4.67 -8.06 -21.92
CA GLY A 254 5.56 -6.92 -22.18
C GLY A 254 5.13 -5.94 -23.28
N THR A 255 3.92 -6.05 -23.82
CA THR A 255 3.37 -5.00 -24.70
C THR A 255 3.19 -3.70 -23.89
N ALA A 256 3.79 -2.59 -24.35
CA ALA A 256 3.81 -1.33 -23.61
C ALA A 256 3.10 -0.19 -24.37
N ILE A 257 2.17 0.47 -23.69
CA ILE A 257 1.44 1.64 -24.18
C ILE A 257 1.72 2.79 -23.21
N THR A 258 2.30 3.88 -23.72
CA THR A 258 2.79 4.99 -22.90
C THR A 258 2.15 6.31 -23.31
N PHE A 259 1.66 7.06 -22.33
CA PHE A 259 1.10 8.39 -22.47
C PHE A 259 1.97 9.39 -21.71
N ASN A 260 2.65 10.29 -22.41
CA ASN A 260 3.53 11.30 -21.84
C ASN A 260 2.91 12.68 -21.98
N ASN A 261 2.71 13.37 -20.85
CA ASN A 261 2.18 14.73 -20.77
C ASN A 261 0.86 14.91 -21.57
N CYS A 262 0.02 13.88 -21.57
CA CYS A 262 -1.25 13.90 -22.28
C CYS A 262 -2.35 14.47 -21.40
N SER A 263 -3.36 15.10 -22.02
CA SER A 263 -4.55 15.60 -21.32
C SER A 263 -5.78 14.75 -21.62
N PHE A 264 -6.61 14.55 -20.61
CA PHE A 264 -7.75 13.64 -20.67
C PHE A 264 -9.03 14.29 -20.16
N GLU A 265 -10.10 14.08 -20.92
CA GLU A 265 -11.49 14.34 -20.57
C GLU A 265 -12.34 13.31 -21.32
N SER A 266 -13.28 12.65 -20.62
CA SER A 266 -14.20 11.68 -21.24
C SER A 266 -15.67 12.00 -20.97
N GLY A 267 -15.95 13.13 -20.33
CA GLY A 267 -17.30 13.55 -19.97
C GLY A 267 -17.94 12.55 -19.01
N THR A 268 -19.02 11.92 -19.42
CA THR A 268 -19.80 10.97 -18.61
C THR A 268 -19.28 9.52 -18.66
N ALA A 269 -18.30 9.22 -19.52
CA ALA A 269 -17.77 7.86 -19.68
C ALA A 269 -16.42 7.69 -18.97
N ARG A 270 -16.05 6.44 -18.69
CA ARG A 270 -14.77 6.10 -18.05
C ARG A 270 -13.60 6.38 -19.01
N MET A 271 -12.53 6.99 -18.50
CA MET A 271 -11.36 7.34 -19.32
C MET A 271 -10.53 6.11 -19.72
N PHE A 272 -10.35 5.17 -18.79
CA PHE A 272 -9.60 3.93 -18.98
C PHE A 272 -10.38 2.75 -18.44
N SER A 273 -10.39 1.64 -19.18
CA SER A 273 -11.06 0.40 -18.84
C SER A 273 -10.42 -0.73 -19.65
N SER A 274 -9.77 -1.68 -18.97
CA SER A 274 -9.00 -2.73 -19.64
C SER A 274 -9.04 -4.05 -18.87
N ASN A 275 -9.09 -5.14 -19.63
CA ASN A 275 -8.90 -6.52 -19.17
C ASN A 275 -7.76 -7.25 -19.87
N ALA A 276 -6.88 -6.50 -20.54
CA ALA A 276 -5.78 -7.07 -21.31
C ALA A 276 -4.66 -7.58 -20.39
N ASP A 277 -4.69 -8.88 -20.10
CA ASP A 277 -3.66 -9.59 -19.33
C ASP A 277 -2.25 -9.32 -19.90
N GLY A 278 -1.29 -8.95 -19.03
CA GLY A 278 0.12 -8.81 -19.42
C GLY A 278 0.49 -7.56 -20.24
N VAL A 279 -0.46 -6.65 -20.48
CA VAL A 279 -0.19 -5.33 -21.10
C VAL A 279 0.21 -4.31 -20.03
N ILE A 280 1.21 -3.49 -20.35
CA ILE A 280 1.71 -2.41 -19.49
C ILE A 280 1.19 -1.08 -20.02
N PHE A 281 0.39 -0.39 -19.22
CA PHE A 281 -0.08 0.98 -19.48
C PHE A 281 0.66 1.95 -18.56
N THR A 282 1.30 2.97 -19.13
CA THR A 282 2.04 3.98 -18.38
C THR A 282 1.50 5.38 -18.68
N PHE A 283 1.08 6.11 -17.65
CA PHE A 283 0.59 7.48 -17.73
C PHE A 283 1.56 8.40 -16.99
N ASN A 284 2.38 9.13 -17.73
CA ASN A 284 3.38 10.05 -17.22
C ASN A 284 2.87 11.49 -17.30
N ASN A 285 2.78 12.16 -16.15
CA ASN A 285 2.19 13.49 -15.95
C ASN A 285 0.84 13.67 -16.67
N PRO A 286 -0.14 12.76 -16.49
CA PRO A 286 -1.47 12.95 -17.05
C PRO A 286 -2.11 14.21 -16.47
N LYS A 287 -2.86 14.94 -17.31
CA LYS A 287 -3.68 16.08 -16.87
C LYS A 287 -5.15 15.79 -17.13
N PHE A 288 -5.98 15.81 -16.08
CA PHE A 288 -7.42 15.70 -16.24
C PHE A 288 -8.02 17.10 -16.43
N THR A 289 -8.55 17.39 -17.62
CA THR A 289 -9.06 18.73 -17.99
C THR A 289 -10.57 18.88 -17.79
N GLY A 290 -11.26 17.77 -17.54
CA GLY A 290 -12.70 17.74 -17.30
C GLY A 290 -13.12 16.40 -16.68
N SER A 291 -14.41 16.09 -16.80
CA SER A 291 -14.98 14.88 -16.19
C SER A 291 -14.46 13.60 -16.85
N CYS A 292 -14.24 12.55 -16.05
CA CYS A 292 -13.78 11.24 -16.52
C CYS A 292 -14.74 10.09 -16.16
N GLY A 293 -16.04 10.34 -16.28
CA GLY A 293 -17.09 9.37 -15.91
C GLY A 293 -17.21 9.17 -14.41
N ASP A 294 -18.00 8.18 -14.00
CA ASP A 294 -18.13 7.75 -12.61
C ASP A 294 -16.81 7.20 -12.06
N ILE A 295 -16.06 6.48 -12.91
CA ILE A 295 -14.77 5.86 -12.63
C ILE A 295 -13.75 6.29 -13.70
N ALA A 296 -12.62 6.88 -13.31
CA ALA A 296 -11.60 7.28 -14.29
C ALA A 296 -10.82 6.07 -14.84
N PHE A 297 -10.31 5.19 -13.96
CA PHE A 297 -9.57 3.99 -14.33
C PHE A 297 -10.26 2.73 -13.83
N HIS A 298 -10.62 1.84 -14.75
CA HIS A 298 -11.28 0.58 -14.46
C HIS A 298 -10.43 -0.61 -14.90
N ILE A 299 -9.82 -1.31 -13.95
CA ILE A 299 -8.99 -2.49 -14.23
C ILE A 299 -9.82 -3.73 -13.88
N TYR A 300 -10.32 -4.44 -14.88
CA TYR A 300 -11.18 -5.62 -14.65
C TYR A 300 -10.58 -6.83 -15.34
N GLY A 301 -10.89 -8.03 -14.86
CA GLY A 301 -10.16 -9.24 -15.28
C GLY A 301 -11.07 -10.40 -15.68
N GLY A 302 -10.51 -11.27 -16.52
CA GLY A 302 -10.87 -12.69 -16.59
C GLY A 302 -9.69 -13.54 -16.11
N ALA A 303 -9.94 -14.45 -15.17
CA ALA A 303 -9.19 -15.65 -14.74
C ALA A 303 -7.64 -15.69 -14.54
N SER A 304 -6.78 -14.73 -14.96
CA SER A 304 -5.31 -14.93 -14.93
C SER A 304 -4.49 -13.94 -14.07
N VAL A 305 -4.08 -12.78 -14.58
CA VAL A 305 -3.11 -11.87 -13.89
C VAL A 305 -3.48 -10.39 -14.01
N GLY A 306 -4.21 -9.98 -15.03
CA GLY A 306 -4.59 -8.58 -15.28
C GLY A 306 -3.49 -7.72 -15.93
N PRO A 307 -3.81 -6.46 -16.30
CA PRO A 307 -2.83 -5.49 -16.80
C PRO A 307 -1.96 -4.90 -15.68
N THR A 308 -0.84 -4.29 -16.06
CA THR A 308 -0.08 -3.38 -15.19
C THR A 308 -0.37 -1.95 -15.59
N VAL A 309 -0.87 -1.14 -14.65
CA VAL A 309 -1.16 0.29 -14.86
C VAL A 309 -0.27 1.11 -13.94
N THR A 310 0.52 2.00 -14.52
CA THR A 310 1.37 2.95 -13.79
C THR A 310 0.91 4.37 -14.07
N ILE A 311 0.64 5.14 -13.02
CA ILE A 311 0.25 6.54 -13.08
C ILE A 311 1.26 7.33 -12.25
N SER A 312 2.01 8.20 -12.93
CA SER A 312 3.17 8.87 -12.34
C SER A 312 3.19 10.35 -12.65
N GLY A 313 3.26 11.18 -11.60
CA GLY A 313 3.58 12.59 -11.69
C GLY A 313 5.06 12.85 -11.45
N SER A 314 5.36 14.05 -10.96
CA SER A 314 6.70 14.42 -10.47
C SER A 314 6.60 15.29 -9.22
N ALA A 315 7.69 15.41 -8.46
CA ALA A 315 7.70 16.18 -7.20
C ALA A 315 7.21 17.63 -7.35
N GLY A 316 7.45 18.27 -8.50
CA GLY A 316 6.99 19.63 -8.79
C GLY A 316 5.63 19.71 -9.50
N ASN A 317 5.10 18.59 -9.97
CA ASN A 317 3.84 18.50 -10.69
C ASN A 317 3.19 17.12 -10.43
N PRO A 318 2.64 16.92 -9.22
CA PRO A 318 1.96 15.67 -8.90
C PRO A 318 0.70 15.49 -9.74
N VAL A 319 0.27 14.24 -9.91
CA VAL A 319 -1.01 13.91 -10.57
C VAL A 319 -2.14 14.22 -9.60
N ASP A 320 -3.01 15.15 -9.98
CA ASP A 320 -4.20 15.47 -9.22
C ASP A 320 -5.37 14.54 -9.58
N PHE A 321 -5.79 13.71 -8.63
CA PHE A 321 -6.94 12.83 -8.76
C PHE A 321 -8.27 13.48 -8.38
N GLU A 322 -8.32 14.77 -8.06
CA GLU A 322 -9.58 15.51 -7.90
C GLU A 322 -10.27 15.78 -9.24
N ILE A 323 -10.55 14.70 -9.97
CA ILE A 323 -11.13 14.76 -11.29
C ILE A 323 -12.59 15.27 -11.17
N PRO A 324 -12.95 16.37 -11.85
CA PRO A 324 -14.30 16.95 -11.76
C PRO A 324 -15.38 15.91 -12.06
N SER A 325 -16.45 15.87 -11.28
CA SER A 325 -17.61 14.97 -11.47
C SER A 325 -17.33 13.46 -11.49
N THR A 326 -16.08 13.02 -11.29
CA THR A 326 -15.71 11.61 -11.15
C THR A 326 -15.83 11.17 -9.72
N VAL A 327 -16.51 10.06 -9.46
CA VAL A 327 -16.80 9.55 -8.11
C VAL A 327 -15.59 8.81 -7.54
N LEU A 328 -14.94 7.99 -8.38
CA LEU A 328 -13.85 7.11 -7.98
C LEU A 328 -12.67 7.21 -8.98
N PRO A 329 -11.45 7.55 -8.54
CA PRO A 329 -10.29 7.56 -9.42
C PRO A 329 -9.96 6.19 -10.01
N VAL A 330 -9.83 5.15 -9.18
CA VAL A 330 -9.43 3.81 -9.63
C VAL A 330 -10.35 2.73 -9.04
N ARG A 331 -10.86 1.87 -9.92
CA ARG A 331 -11.48 0.59 -9.58
C ARG A 331 -10.64 -0.54 -10.14
N MET A 332 -10.38 -1.59 -9.34
CA MET A 332 -9.67 -2.77 -9.84
C MET A 332 -10.18 -4.10 -9.30
N LEU A 333 -10.18 -5.14 -10.14
CA LEU A 333 -10.56 -6.53 -9.79
C LEU A 333 -9.40 -7.53 -9.96
N CYS A 334 -8.29 -7.08 -10.55
CA CYS A 334 -7.08 -7.86 -10.83
C CYS A 334 -5.92 -6.92 -11.16
N GLY A 335 -4.73 -7.46 -11.41
CA GLY A 335 -3.63 -6.72 -12.02
C GLY A 335 -2.77 -5.97 -11.01
N THR A 336 -1.90 -5.11 -11.57
CA THR A 336 -0.98 -4.27 -10.79
C THR A 336 -1.28 -2.81 -11.03
N LEU A 337 -1.42 -2.04 -9.95
CA LEU A 337 -1.56 -0.59 -9.96
C LEU A 337 -0.35 0.05 -9.27
N ASN A 338 0.33 0.96 -9.97
CA ASN A 338 1.40 1.77 -9.40
C ASN A 338 1.00 3.25 -9.44
N LEU A 339 0.95 3.90 -8.29
CA LEU A 339 0.71 5.34 -8.14
C LEU A 339 1.99 6.01 -7.62
N ASN A 340 2.49 7.02 -8.31
CA ASN A 340 3.70 7.74 -7.90
C ASN A 340 3.54 9.25 -8.06
N TYR A 341 3.85 10.03 -7.02
CA TYR A 341 3.62 11.48 -7.00
C TYR A 341 2.16 11.84 -7.32
N CYS A 342 1.22 11.24 -6.59
CA CYS A 342 -0.21 11.50 -6.74
C CYS A 342 -0.76 12.32 -5.57
N THR A 343 -1.76 13.16 -5.83
CA THR A 343 -2.46 13.94 -4.81
C THR A 343 -3.97 13.76 -4.91
N TYR A 344 -4.64 13.80 -3.76
CA TYR A 344 -6.10 13.80 -3.66
C TYR A 344 -6.53 14.48 -2.37
N ALA A 345 -7.58 15.30 -2.41
CA ALA A 345 -8.05 16.06 -1.24
C ALA A 345 -9.58 16.03 -1.06
N ARG A 346 -10.29 15.18 -1.81
CA ARG A 346 -11.76 15.09 -1.74
C ARG A 346 -12.17 14.36 -0.47
N ASN A 347 -12.85 15.08 0.42
CA ASN A 347 -13.23 14.60 1.74
C ASN A 347 -13.90 13.20 1.71
N ALA A 348 -13.39 12.29 2.53
CA ALA A 348 -13.93 10.95 2.80
C ALA A 348 -14.13 10.03 1.56
N ALA A 349 -13.38 10.27 0.49
CA ALA A 349 -13.49 9.50 -0.75
C ALA A 349 -12.39 8.44 -0.91
N THR A 350 -12.79 7.30 -1.45
CA THR A 350 -11.93 6.20 -1.89
C THR A 350 -11.12 6.62 -3.12
N VAL A 351 -9.83 6.24 -3.17
CA VAL A 351 -8.99 6.40 -4.38
C VAL A 351 -8.86 5.09 -5.13
N VAL A 352 -8.68 3.98 -4.41
CA VAL A 352 -8.58 2.63 -4.98
C VAL A 352 -9.67 1.76 -4.36
N ASP A 353 -10.56 1.22 -5.19
CA ASP A 353 -11.66 0.37 -4.75
C ASP A 353 -11.68 -0.97 -5.50
N CYS A 354 -11.62 -2.06 -4.74
CA CYS A 354 -11.77 -3.42 -5.25
C CYS A 354 -13.08 -4.09 -4.78
N ALA A 355 -13.90 -3.40 -4.00
CA ALA A 355 -14.98 -4.02 -3.22
C ALA A 355 -16.39 -3.90 -3.81
N PHE A 356 -16.58 -3.46 -5.06
CA PHE A 356 -17.92 -3.09 -5.54
C PHE A 356 -18.51 -3.97 -6.67
N GLU A 357 -17.69 -4.68 -7.45
CA GLU A 357 -18.16 -5.32 -8.71
C GLU A 357 -18.07 -6.86 -8.72
N GLY A 358 -18.00 -7.49 -7.55
CA GLY A 358 -18.00 -8.94 -7.39
C GLY A 358 -16.69 -9.50 -6.86
N PRO A 359 -16.60 -10.83 -6.74
CA PRO A 359 -15.53 -11.47 -5.97
C PRO A 359 -14.17 -11.28 -6.64
N LEU A 360 -13.16 -10.99 -5.81
CA LEU A 360 -11.77 -11.01 -6.23
C LEU A 360 -11.36 -12.47 -6.46
N THR A 361 -11.07 -12.80 -7.72
CA THR A 361 -10.71 -14.16 -8.15
C THR A 361 -9.31 -14.24 -8.77
N SER A 362 -8.60 -13.10 -8.81
CA SER A 362 -7.27 -12.98 -9.38
C SER A 362 -6.39 -12.11 -8.48
N PRO A 363 -5.05 -12.24 -8.54
CA PRO A 363 -4.14 -11.45 -7.73
C PRO A 363 -4.31 -9.94 -7.97
N VAL A 364 -4.17 -9.16 -6.90
CA VAL A 364 -4.20 -7.69 -6.92
C VAL A 364 -2.92 -7.17 -6.25
N SER A 365 -2.21 -6.28 -6.94
CA SER A 365 -1.04 -5.60 -6.41
C SER A 365 -1.22 -4.09 -6.51
N VAL A 366 -1.04 -3.37 -5.40
CA VAL A 366 -1.12 -1.92 -5.32
C VAL A 366 0.18 -1.38 -4.73
N THR A 367 0.86 -0.51 -5.48
CA THR A 367 2.04 0.22 -5.02
C THR A 367 1.75 1.72 -5.02
N ILE A 368 1.99 2.41 -3.90
CA ILE A 368 1.82 3.86 -3.77
C ILE A 368 3.12 4.46 -3.25
N GLN A 369 3.69 5.40 -4.00
CA GLN A 369 4.96 6.04 -3.66
C GLN A 369 4.85 7.57 -3.75
N ASN A 370 5.53 8.27 -2.86
CA ASN A 370 5.69 9.74 -2.89
C ASN A 370 4.36 10.50 -3.03
N SER A 371 3.26 9.95 -2.48
CA SER A 371 1.90 10.45 -2.74
C SER A 371 1.30 11.07 -1.47
N THR A 372 0.40 12.05 -1.65
CA THR A 372 -0.18 12.83 -0.55
C THR A 372 -1.69 12.89 -0.65
N PHE A 373 -2.37 12.36 0.35
CA PHE A 373 -3.82 12.32 0.48
C PHE A 373 -4.22 13.18 1.68
N THR A 374 -5.11 14.15 1.47
CA THR A 374 -5.52 15.12 2.51
C THR A 374 -7.03 15.13 2.72
N ASN A 375 -7.51 15.84 3.75
CA ASN A 375 -8.93 15.92 4.13
C ASN A 375 -9.59 14.56 4.39
N GLY A 376 -8.85 13.58 4.91
CA GLY A 376 -9.36 12.23 5.13
C GLY A 376 -9.69 11.47 3.84
N SER A 377 -9.14 11.90 2.72
CA SER A 377 -9.32 11.22 1.44
C SER A 377 -8.32 10.06 1.30
N GLY A 378 -8.39 9.35 0.18
CA GLY A 378 -7.33 8.44 -0.21
C GLY A 378 -7.51 7.01 0.25
N MET A 379 -8.72 6.58 0.62
CA MET A 379 -8.91 5.20 1.07
C MET A 379 -8.47 4.21 -0.02
N VAL A 380 -7.67 3.23 0.37
CA VAL A 380 -7.30 2.05 -0.41
C VAL A 380 -8.10 0.88 0.13
N ASN A 381 -9.09 0.43 -0.64
CA ASN A 381 -10.09 -0.55 -0.23
C ASN A 381 -9.96 -1.84 -1.04
N ILE A 382 -9.42 -2.90 -0.44
CA ILE A 382 -9.18 -4.20 -1.06
C ILE A 382 -9.95 -5.27 -0.29
N ILE A 383 -11.20 -5.50 -0.69
CA ILE A 383 -12.09 -6.47 -0.03
C ILE A 383 -12.73 -7.36 -1.09
N SER A 384 -12.73 -8.67 -0.85
CA SER A 384 -13.51 -9.61 -1.67
C SER A 384 -14.96 -9.64 -1.18
N VAL A 385 -15.88 -9.11 -1.99
CA VAL A 385 -17.33 -9.19 -1.75
C VAL A 385 -18.08 -9.71 -2.97
N ASN A 386 -19.27 -10.24 -2.76
CA ASN A 386 -20.20 -10.57 -3.83
C ASN A 386 -20.78 -9.28 -4.42
N GLY A 387 -21.40 -9.35 -5.60
CA GLY A 387 -22.00 -8.18 -6.26
C GLY A 387 -23.15 -7.51 -5.48
N ASP A 388 -23.66 -8.15 -4.43
CA ASP A 388 -24.62 -7.58 -3.48
C ASP A 388 -23.97 -6.94 -2.24
N GLY A 389 -22.63 -6.88 -2.19
CA GLY A 389 -21.84 -6.35 -1.08
C GLY A 389 -21.67 -7.32 0.09
N SER A 390 -22.23 -8.53 0.04
CA SER A 390 -22.00 -9.56 1.07
C SER A 390 -20.59 -10.15 0.97
N ALA A 391 -20.01 -10.63 2.07
CA ALA A 391 -18.68 -11.22 2.06
C ALA A 391 -18.58 -12.40 1.07
N ALA A 392 -17.61 -12.36 0.16
CA ALA A 392 -17.39 -13.39 -0.85
C ALA A 392 -16.30 -14.36 -0.37
N PRO A 393 -16.55 -15.67 -0.21
CA PRO A 393 -15.57 -16.63 0.29
C PRO A 393 -14.46 -17.00 -0.73
N HIS A 394 -14.21 -16.14 -1.71
CA HIS A 394 -13.20 -16.36 -2.74
C HIS A 394 -11.83 -15.89 -2.26
N SER A 395 -10.83 -16.73 -2.50
CA SER A 395 -9.45 -16.44 -2.14
C SER A 395 -8.72 -15.69 -3.23
N PHE A 396 -7.87 -14.75 -2.83
CA PHE A 396 -7.02 -13.99 -3.73
C PHE A 396 -5.68 -13.66 -3.06
N THR A 397 -4.65 -13.40 -3.85
CA THR A 397 -3.39 -12.86 -3.37
C THR A 397 -3.44 -11.34 -3.45
N GLY A 398 -3.30 -10.67 -2.31
CA GLY A 398 -3.18 -9.22 -2.21
C GLY A 398 -1.79 -8.77 -1.82
N THR A 399 -1.21 -7.82 -2.56
CA THR A 399 0.03 -7.13 -2.17
C THR A 399 -0.19 -5.63 -2.14
N VAL A 400 0.12 -4.99 -1.02
CA VAL A 400 0.05 -3.53 -0.87
C VAL A 400 1.40 -3.01 -0.40
N ASN A 401 2.03 -2.17 -1.22
CA ASN A 401 3.31 -1.54 -0.91
C ASN A 401 3.14 -0.01 -0.89
N ILE A 402 3.47 0.63 0.22
CA ILE A 402 3.35 2.07 0.41
C ILE A 402 4.68 2.63 0.89
N GLU A 403 5.17 3.68 0.23
CA GLU A 403 6.46 4.29 0.57
C GLU A 403 6.41 5.82 0.45
N ASN A 404 7.03 6.53 1.39
CA ASN A 404 7.19 7.99 1.37
C ASN A 404 5.85 8.73 1.11
N SER A 405 4.75 8.22 1.65
CA SER A 405 3.40 8.71 1.35
C SER A 405 2.68 9.19 2.61
N SER A 406 1.67 10.03 2.46
CA SER A 406 0.94 10.59 3.60
C SER A 406 -0.58 10.60 3.41
N TRP A 407 -1.30 10.29 4.49
CA TRP A 407 -2.74 10.46 4.65
C TRP A 407 -2.98 11.39 5.82
N THR A 408 -3.74 12.46 5.61
CA THR A 408 -4.03 13.46 6.64
C THR A 408 -5.51 13.86 6.66
N GLY A 409 -6.09 14.04 7.84
CA GLY A 409 -7.42 14.63 8.02
C GLY A 409 -8.49 13.64 8.47
N GLN A 410 -9.77 14.02 8.33
CA GLN A 410 -10.90 13.26 8.86
C GLN A 410 -11.72 12.60 7.75
N THR A 411 -11.97 11.29 7.89
CA THR A 411 -12.78 10.50 6.96
C THR A 411 -13.98 9.88 7.65
N ALA A 412 -15.11 9.74 6.95
CA ALA A 412 -16.23 8.92 7.38
C ALA A 412 -16.01 7.42 7.10
N GLN A 413 -14.97 7.07 6.33
CA GLN A 413 -14.62 5.69 6.01
C GLN A 413 -14.07 4.95 7.23
N GLY A 414 -14.13 3.63 7.22
CA GLY A 414 -13.66 2.81 8.34
C GLY A 414 -12.14 2.82 8.55
N ALA A 415 -11.36 3.13 7.50
CA ALA A 415 -9.90 3.17 7.51
C ALA A 415 -9.31 3.95 6.32
N PHE A 416 -8.01 4.31 6.38
CA PHE A 416 -7.26 4.76 5.19
C PHE A 416 -6.83 3.60 4.31
N ILE A 417 -6.51 2.46 4.92
CA ILE A 417 -6.17 1.22 4.22
C ILE A 417 -7.07 0.13 4.79
N TRP A 418 -7.90 -0.47 3.94
CA TRP A 418 -8.76 -1.58 4.31
C TRP A 418 -8.43 -2.78 3.44
N PHE A 419 -7.98 -3.86 4.07
CA PHE A 419 -7.81 -5.16 3.43
C PHE A 419 -8.66 -6.23 4.13
N ALA A 420 -9.42 -7.01 3.39
CA ALA A 420 -10.11 -8.17 3.94
C ALA A 420 -10.26 -9.32 2.92
N ASP A 421 -9.64 -10.47 3.24
CA ASP A 421 -9.90 -11.77 2.60
C ASP A 421 -10.66 -12.69 3.58
N PRO A 422 -11.96 -12.91 3.41
CA PRO A 422 -12.73 -13.77 4.30
C PRO A 422 -12.37 -15.26 4.19
N SER A 423 -11.63 -15.69 3.15
CA SER A 423 -11.27 -17.09 2.95
C SER A 423 -10.01 -17.54 3.71
N ARG A 424 -9.06 -16.63 3.97
CA ARG A 424 -7.77 -16.89 4.66
C ARG A 424 -6.89 -17.98 4.03
N THR A 425 -7.07 -18.32 2.76
CA THR A 425 -6.41 -19.51 2.19
C THR A 425 -5.12 -19.23 1.42
N VAL A 426 -4.82 -17.96 1.09
CA VAL A 426 -3.68 -17.60 0.21
C VAL A 426 -2.88 -16.43 0.79
N PRO A 427 -1.53 -16.47 0.71
CA PRO A 427 -0.70 -15.44 1.32
C PRO A 427 -0.95 -14.02 0.79
N SER A 428 -1.16 -13.04 1.68
CA SER A 428 -1.29 -11.61 1.36
C SER A 428 -0.37 -10.74 2.23
N THR A 429 0.14 -9.64 1.67
CA THR A 429 1.16 -8.79 2.33
C THR A 429 0.83 -7.31 2.28
N LEU A 430 1.14 -6.61 3.37
CA LEU A 430 1.16 -5.15 3.46
C LEU A 430 2.54 -4.68 3.92
N THR A 431 3.18 -3.83 3.13
CA THR A 431 4.41 -3.13 3.49
C THR A 431 4.18 -1.63 3.45
N VAL A 432 4.49 -0.93 4.55
CA VAL A 432 4.43 0.53 4.63
C VAL A 432 5.78 1.05 5.14
N LYS A 433 6.39 1.99 4.41
CA LYS A 433 7.71 2.56 4.76
C LYS A 433 7.69 4.08 4.73
N ASN A 434 8.36 4.71 5.70
CA ASN A 434 8.61 6.15 5.72
C ASN A 434 7.35 7.00 5.44
N SER A 435 6.20 6.56 5.96
CA SER A 435 4.89 7.13 5.62
C SER A 435 4.16 7.64 6.85
N VAL A 436 3.22 8.56 6.64
CA VAL A 436 2.45 9.20 7.71
C VAL A 436 0.97 8.91 7.52
N LEU A 437 0.32 8.35 8.53
CA LEU A 437 -1.13 8.21 8.59
C LEU A 437 -1.60 9.01 9.80
N SER A 438 -2.27 10.14 9.56
CA SER A 438 -2.65 11.09 10.59
C SER A 438 -4.11 11.53 10.49
N GLY A 439 -4.87 11.40 11.57
CA GLY A 439 -6.22 11.96 11.68
C GLY A 439 -7.28 10.97 12.16
N ARG A 440 -8.54 11.22 11.80
CA ARG A 440 -9.71 10.51 12.34
C ARG A 440 -10.45 9.75 11.25
N THR A 441 -10.85 8.52 11.52
CA THR A 441 -11.69 7.72 10.60
C THR A 441 -13.06 7.43 11.23
N GLY A 442 -14.06 7.06 10.41
CA GLY A 442 -15.45 6.86 10.83
C GLY A 442 -15.66 5.61 11.70
N SER A 443 -14.78 4.61 11.55
CA SER A 443 -14.67 3.47 12.48
C SER A 443 -13.42 3.55 13.37
N ALA A 444 -12.75 4.71 13.35
CA ALA A 444 -11.54 5.04 14.09
C ALA A 444 -10.31 4.12 13.90
N ASN A 445 -10.29 3.28 12.86
CA ASN A 445 -9.07 2.57 12.44
C ASN A 445 -8.25 3.42 11.48
N LEU A 446 -6.94 3.58 11.69
CA LEU A 446 -6.06 4.15 10.65
C LEU A 446 -5.87 3.16 9.49
N PHE A 447 -5.77 1.88 9.81
CA PHE A 447 -5.82 0.77 8.86
C PHE A 447 -6.54 -0.44 9.46
N ALA A 448 -7.27 -1.17 8.62
CA ALA A 448 -8.01 -2.36 8.99
C ALA A 448 -7.54 -3.52 8.09
N VAL A 449 -6.85 -4.50 8.68
CA VAL A 449 -6.30 -5.63 7.94
C VAL A 449 -6.86 -6.91 8.53
N HIS A 450 -7.74 -7.55 7.78
CA HIS A 450 -8.28 -8.85 8.11
C HIS A 450 -7.67 -9.87 7.17
N SER A 451 -7.06 -10.92 7.73
CA SER A 451 -6.58 -12.08 6.97
C SER A 451 -5.39 -11.79 6.06
N MET A 452 -4.47 -10.90 6.47
CA MET A 452 -3.14 -10.89 5.89
C MET A 452 -2.20 -11.80 6.66
N ASP A 453 -1.21 -12.33 5.94
CA ASP A 453 -0.16 -13.19 6.47
C ASP A 453 0.96 -12.36 7.08
N THR A 454 1.29 -11.22 6.47
CA THR A 454 2.39 -10.38 6.93
C THR A 454 2.08 -8.90 6.75
N VAL A 455 2.19 -8.16 7.86
CA VAL A 455 2.19 -6.69 7.89
C VAL A 455 3.57 -6.22 8.32
N MET A 456 4.20 -5.35 7.53
CA MET A 456 5.48 -4.73 7.86
C MET A 456 5.35 -3.20 7.79
N MET A 457 5.72 -2.52 8.87
CA MET A 457 5.82 -1.06 8.93
C MET A 457 7.21 -0.63 9.41
N GLU A 458 7.84 0.28 8.68
CA GLU A 458 9.19 0.77 8.97
C GLU A 458 9.26 2.29 8.86
N GLY A 459 9.76 2.99 9.89
CA GLY A 459 9.94 4.44 9.85
C GLY A 459 8.64 5.24 9.69
N CYS A 460 7.49 4.67 10.10
CA CYS A 460 6.18 5.27 9.89
C CYS A 460 5.71 6.09 11.09
N THR A 461 4.87 7.08 10.85
CA THR A 461 4.13 7.80 11.90
C THR A 461 2.64 7.48 11.80
N LEU A 462 2.09 6.92 12.87
CA LEU A 462 0.68 6.61 13.04
C LEU A 462 0.13 7.54 14.12
N ASP A 463 -0.71 8.49 13.73
CA ASP A 463 -1.16 9.58 14.59
C ASP A 463 -2.69 9.68 14.56
N GLY A 464 -3.35 9.31 15.65
CA GLY A 464 -4.80 9.42 15.75
C GLY A 464 -5.28 10.86 16.02
N ASP A 465 -6.48 10.99 16.61
CA ASP A 465 -7.08 12.27 16.95
C ASP A 465 -7.02 12.52 18.47
N ALA A 466 -6.18 13.47 18.88
CA ALA A 466 -6.01 13.88 20.27
C ALA A 466 -7.26 14.56 20.88
N ALA A 467 -8.20 15.05 20.06
CA ALA A 467 -9.35 15.84 20.53
C ALA A 467 -10.58 15.01 20.90
N ALA A 468 -10.61 13.70 20.57
CA ALA A 468 -11.72 12.79 20.87
C ALA A 468 -11.24 11.46 21.47
N PRO A 469 -10.61 11.47 22.67
CA PRO A 469 -10.32 10.24 23.41
C PRO A 469 -11.62 9.54 23.81
N GLY A 470 -11.80 8.27 23.43
CA GLY A 470 -12.93 7.43 23.88
C GLY A 470 -13.58 6.52 22.83
N ASP A 471 -13.51 6.83 21.53
CA ASP A 471 -14.02 5.93 20.46
C ASP A 471 -12.91 5.50 19.47
N GLY A 472 -12.57 4.20 19.44
CA GLY A 472 -11.81 3.62 18.32
C GLY A 472 -11.04 2.33 18.56
N ASN A 473 -10.71 1.64 17.46
CA ASN A 473 -9.79 0.50 17.42
C ASN A 473 -8.67 0.84 16.44
N VAL A 474 -7.46 0.42 16.73
CA VAL A 474 -6.27 0.65 15.93
C VAL A 474 -5.52 -0.64 16.02
N LEU A 475 -5.16 -1.15 14.85
CA LEU A 475 -4.31 -2.32 14.70
C LEU A 475 -5.03 -3.64 14.97
N MET A 476 -5.71 -4.16 13.94
CA MET A 476 -6.00 -5.59 13.87
C MET A 476 -4.89 -6.25 13.06
N VAL A 477 -4.06 -7.07 13.70
CA VAL A 477 -3.07 -7.92 13.04
C VAL A 477 -3.53 -9.36 13.22
N THR A 478 -3.76 -10.06 12.11
CA THR A 478 -4.37 -11.39 12.18
C THR A 478 -3.40 -12.56 12.26
N HIS A 479 -2.14 -12.39 11.82
CA HIS A 479 -1.13 -13.46 11.84
C HIS A 479 0.29 -12.94 12.13
N LYS A 480 0.99 -12.25 11.22
CA LYS A 480 2.35 -11.75 11.50
C LYS A 480 2.48 -10.25 11.29
N GLY A 481 3.07 -9.56 12.25
CA GLY A 481 3.27 -8.11 12.23
C GLY A 481 4.70 -7.73 12.64
N THR A 482 5.32 -6.81 11.91
CA THR A 482 6.59 -6.19 12.32
C THR A 482 6.49 -4.68 12.16
N TYR A 483 6.72 -3.97 13.26
CA TYR A 483 6.73 -2.51 13.34
C TYR A 483 8.11 -2.09 13.81
N LYS A 484 8.82 -1.31 13.00
CA LYS A 484 10.20 -0.92 13.26
C LYS A 484 10.37 0.58 13.16
N ASP A 485 11.03 1.20 14.14
CA ASP A 485 11.37 2.62 14.14
C ASP A 485 10.13 3.52 13.89
N CYS A 486 8.95 3.10 14.37
CA CYS A 486 7.68 3.81 14.16
C CYS A 486 7.33 4.71 15.35
N ILE A 487 6.57 5.77 15.07
CA ILE A 487 5.95 6.63 16.08
C ILE A 487 4.45 6.37 16.07
N ILE A 488 3.88 5.98 17.21
CA ILE A 488 2.46 5.66 17.36
C ILE A 488 1.88 6.55 18.46
N ARG A 489 0.91 7.40 18.16
CA ARG A 489 0.43 8.35 19.16
C ARG A 489 -1.00 8.84 18.96
N ASN A 490 -1.59 9.37 20.04
CA ASN A 490 -2.96 9.91 20.06
C ASN A 490 -3.99 8.89 19.58
N ILE A 491 -3.78 7.63 19.94
CA ILE A 491 -4.53 6.51 19.43
C ILE A 491 -5.43 5.99 20.54
N ASN A 492 -6.74 6.15 20.38
CA ASN A 492 -7.69 5.62 21.34
C ASN A 492 -8.05 4.16 21.03
N ALA A 493 -7.16 3.18 21.28
CA ALA A 493 -7.42 1.83 20.81
C ALA A 493 -6.58 0.68 21.39
N SER A 494 -7.20 -0.51 21.35
CA SER A 494 -6.58 -1.84 21.51
C SER A 494 -6.00 -2.42 20.23
N LEU A 495 -4.68 -2.64 20.22
CA LEU A 495 -4.02 -3.61 19.33
C LEU A 495 -4.68 -4.97 19.56
N THR A 496 -5.51 -5.40 18.63
CA THR A 496 -6.18 -6.69 18.75
C THR A 496 -5.45 -7.69 17.87
N THR A 497 -4.86 -8.70 18.51
CA THR A 497 -4.27 -9.84 17.82
C THR A 497 -5.27 -10.99 17.82
N SER A 498 -5.46 -11.67 16.69
CA SER A 498 -6.26 -12.91 16.63
C SER A 498 -5.40 -14.15 16.87
N ASP A 499 -6.06 -15.30 16.98
CA ASP A 499 -5.46 -16.62 17.24
C ASP A 499 -4.13 -16.86 16.51
N ALA A 500 -3.10 -17.26 17.27
CA ALA A 500 -1.73 -17.59 16.80
C ALA A 500 -0.97 -16.47 16.06
N SER A 501 -1.10 -15.22 16.53
CA SER A 501 -0.37 -14.08 15.94
C SER A 501 1.05 -13.90 16.50
N ASP A 502 2.04 -13.61 15.64
CA ASP A 502 3.39 -13.16 16.01
C ASP A 502 3.58 -11.67 15.64
N VAL A 503 3.58 -10.78 16.63
CA VAL A 503 3.71 -9.33 16.43
C VAL A 503 4.94 -8.80 17.15
N THR A 504 5.79 -8.04 16.46
CA THR A 504 6.98 -7.40 17.02
C THR A 504 6.96 -5.90 16.80
N PHE A 505 7.20 -5.13 17.86
CA PHE A 505 7.55 -3.71 17.83
C PHE A 505 9.02 -3.56 18.23
N ASP A 506 9.83 -2.95 17.37
CA ASP A 506 11.28 -2.76 17.60
C ASP A 506 11.65 -1.29 17.37
N GLY A 507 12.27 -0.63 18.35
CA GLY A 507 12.71 0.77 18.22
C GLY A 507 11.58 1.78 18.07
N CYS A 508 10.34 1.41 18.39
CA CYS A 508 9.19 2.31 18.23
C CYS A 508 8.94 3.15 19.50
N THR A 509 8.27 4.28 19.33
CA THR A 509 7.77 5.13 20.44
C THR A 509 6.26 5.13 20.44
N MET A 510 5.63 4.87 21.59
CA MET A 510 4.19 4.99 21.76
C MET A 510 3.84 6.00 22.86
N ASN A 511 2.90 6.91 22.59
CA ASN A 511 2.50 7.96 23.52
C ASN A 511 1.04 8.40 23.34
N HIS A 512 0.32 8.73 24.41
CA HIS A 512 -1.12 9.07 24.38
C HIS A 512 -1.94 7.96 23.72
N ILE A 513 -1.86 6.75 24.28
CA ILE A 513 -2.68 5.60 23.85
C ILE A 513 -3.89 5.49 24.80
N GLY A 514 -5.06 5.19 24.26
CA GLY A 514 -6.30 5.11 25.04
C GLY A 514 -6.42 3.83 25.88
N ASP A 515 -7.68 3.48 26.21
CA ASP A 515 -8.15 2.48 27.19
C ASP A 515 -7.34 1.17 27.32
N ILE A 516 -7.04 0.47 26.22
CA ILE A 516 -6.29 -0.80 26.26
C ILE A 516 -5.22 -0.75 25.18
N LEU A 517 -3.94 -1.00 25.47
CA LEU A 517 -2.90 -1.02 24.41
C LEU A 517 -3.00 -2.28 23.56
N PHE A 518 -3.21 -3.48 24.14
CA PHE A 518 -3.38 -4.71 23.36
C PHE A 518 -4.34 -5.76 23.94
N ARG A 519 -4.84 -6.65 23.07
CA ARG A 519 -5.64 -7.85 23.39
C ARG A 519 -5.06 -9.07 22.68
N LEU A 520 -4.81 -10.14 23.44
CA LEU A 520 -4.27 -11.41 22.97
C LEU A 520 -5.22 -12.55 23.33
N TYR A 521 -5.90 -13.15 22.35
CA TYR A 521 -6.98 -14.11 22.56
C TYR A 521 -6.53 -15.59 22.63
N THR A 522 -5.69 -16.09 21.71
CA THR A 522 -5.15 -17.47 21.84
C THR A 522 -3.76 -17.62 21.21
N GLY A 523 -2.83 -18.26 21.92
CA GLY A 523 -1.58 -18.85 21.41
C GLY A 523 -0.57 -17.94 20.68
N GLY A 524 -0.73 -16.61 20.69
CA GLY A 524 0.16 -15.68 19.97
C GLY A 524 1.36 -15.19 20.80
N THR A 525 2.32 -14.56 20.13
CA THR A 525 3.47 -13.86 20.74
C THR A 525 3.45 -12.38 20.37
N LEU A 526 3.47 -11.52 21.39
CA LEU A 526 3.67 -10.08 21.26
C LEU A 526 5.05 -9.73 21.84
N THR A 527 5.90 -9.09 21.03
CA THR A 527 7.26 -8.69 21.44
C THR A 527 7.44 -7.19 21.30
N PHE A 528 7.90 -6.56 22.37
CA PHE A 528 8.34 -5.17 22.42
C PHE A 528 9.85 -5.16 22.66
N ARG A 529 10.60 -4.51 21.78
CA ARG A 529 12.06 -4.41 21.88
C ARG A 529 12.54 -2.98 21.67
N ASN A 530 13.48 -2.51 22.49
CA ASN A 530 14.08 -1.17 22.33
C ASN A 530 13.02 -0.05 22.28
N MET A 531 11.93 -0.21 23.04
CA MET A 531 10.76 0.65 22.96
C MET A 531 10.81 1.76 24.00
N THR A 532 10.19 2.89 23.70
CA THR A 532 9.73 3.85 24.72
C THR A 532 8.19 3.89 24.70
N LEU A 533 7.60 3.57 25.84
CA LEU A 533 6.17 3.68 26.10
C LEU A 533 5.99 4.78 27.14
N ASP A 534 5.40 5.90 26.74
CA ASP A 534 5.26 7.09 27.59
C ASP A 534 3.81 7.57 27.53
N ASP A 535 2.99 7.22 28.52
CA ASP A 535 1.58 7.63 28.54
C ASP A 535 1.22 8.44 29.78
N THR A 536 1.69 9.69 29.81
CA THR A 536 1.43 10.61 30.91
C THR A 536 0.00 11.15 30.97
N SER A 537 -0.90 10.71 30.06
CA SER A 537 -2.11 11.45 29.74
C SER A 537 -3.43 10.81 30.16
N PHE A 538 -3.49 9.49 30.39
CA PHE A 538 -4.74 8.80 30.74
C PHE A 538 -4.52 7.58 31.65
N ILE A 539 -5.49 7.33 32.55
CA ILE A 539 -5.58 6.11 33.36
C ILE A 539 -6.09 5.01 32.41
N ALA A 540 -5.22 4.11 31.95
CA ALA A 540 -5.56 3.06 31.00
C ALA A 540 -4.86 1.74 31.33
N ASP A 541 -5.56 0.63 31.08
CA ASP A 541 -5.13 -0.73 31.32
C ASP A 541 -4.19 -1.18 30.20
N PHE A 542 -2.99 -1.65 30.53
CA PHE A 542 -1.99 -1.89 29.50
C PHE A 542 -2.29 -3.08 28.56
N GLY A 543 -3.01 -4.12 28.99
CA GLY A 543 -3.35 -5.20 28.05
C GLY A 543 -4.18 -6.32 28.64
N ARG A 544 -4.93 -7.01 27.77
CA ARG A 544 -5.72 -8.20 28.12
C ARG A 544 -5.12 -9.43 27.45
N ILE A 545 -4.83 -10.47 28.24
CA ILE A 545 -4.20 -11.70 27.76
C ILE A 545 -5.05 -12.89 28.19
N THR A 546 -5.56 -13.65 27.22
CA THR A 546 -6.26 -14.91 27.42
C THR A 546 -5.26 -16.07 27.43
N GLU A 547 -4.47 -16.23 26.36
CA GLU A 547 -3.38 -17.22 26.23
C GLU A 547 -2.28 -16.68 25.30
N GLY A 548 -1.00 -16.88 25.65
CA GLY A 548 0.13 -16.53 24.80
C GLY A 548 1.28 -15.83 25.53
N TYR A 549 2.23 -15.29 24.76
CA TYR A 549 3.47 -14.69 25.27
C TYR A 549 3.51 -13.18 25.02
N VAL A 550 3.84 -12.41 26.04
CA VAL A 550 4.17 -10.99 25.92
C VAL A 550 5.59 -10.77 26.43
N ASN A 551 6.48 -10.30 25.55
CA ASN A 551 7.90 -10.13 25.84
C ASN A 551 8.30 -8.66 25.75
N PHE A 552 8.91 -8.13 26.81
CA PHE A 552 9.57 -6.83 26.83
C PHE A 552 11.07 -7.04 26.93
N ASP A 553 11.83 -6.51 25.97
CA ASP A 553 13.29 -6.54 25.99
C ASP A 553 13.83 -5.13 25.77
N HIS A 554 14.57 -4.61 26.75
CA HIS A 554 15.15 -3.28 26.69
C HIS A 554 14.12 -2.16 26.45
N CYS A 555 13.04 -2.16 27.24
CA CYS A 555 11.94 -1.20 27.12
C CYS A 555 11.95 -0.17 28.26
N ASN A 556 11.67 1.08 27.93
CA ASN A 556 11.41 2.16 28.88
C ASN A 556 9.90 2.37 29.02
N LEU A 557 9.38 2.16 30.23
CA LEU A 557 7.98 1.94 30.52
C LEU A 557 7.49 2.99 31.53
N LEU A 558 6.98 4.13 31.04
CA LEU A 558 6.64 5.29 31.87
C LEU A 558 5.11 5.42 32.05
N ALA A 559 4.63 5.50 33.30
CA ALA A 559 3.26 5.86 33.68
C ALA A 559 2.14 4.92 33.16
N PHE A 560 2.16 3.63 33.52
CA PHE A 560 1.06 2.69 33.19
C PHE A 560 0.89 1.54 34.18
N GLY A 561 -0.23 0.82 34.14
CA GLY A 561 -0.49 -0.40 34.95
C GLY A 561 -1.04 -1.54 34.10
N PHE A 562 -0.86 -2.78 34.55
CA PHE A 562 -1.64 -3.90 34.03
C PHE A 562 -2.84 -4.02 34.96
N ASP A 563 -4.04 -3.71 34.48
CA ASP A 563 -5.27 -3.98 35.23
C ASP A 563 -6.09 -5.03 34.48
N PRO A 564 -6.34 -6.19 35.08
CA PRO A 564 -7.31 -7.15 34.59
C PRO A 564 -8.75 -6.75 34.98
N ASP A 565 -8.93 -5.70 35.78
CA ASP A 565 -10.18 -5.39 36.50
C ASP A 565 -10.77 -4.00 36.20
N ALA A 566 -10.28 -3.21 35.25
CA ALA A 566 -10.94 -1.93 34.94
C ALA A 566 -12.20 -2.11 34.08
N GLU A 567 -13.25 -2.59 34.74
CA GLU A 567 -14.63 -2.18 34.48
C GLU A 567 -15.38 -1.86 35.79
N ILE A 568 -14.68 -1.44 36.85
CA ILE A 568 -15.31 -1.10 38.15
C ILE A 568 -16.33 0.05 38.04
N SER A 569 -16.27 0.88 36.99
CA SER A 569 -17.25 1.95 36.77
C SER A 569 -18.46 1.56 35.92
N ASN A 570 -18.51 0.37 35.31
CA ASN A 570 -19.68 -0.07 34.53
C ASN A 570 -20.71 -0.75 35.45
N PRO A 571 -21.88 -0.14 35.71
CA PRO A 571 -22.89 -0.70 36.60
C PRO A 571 -23.59 -1.94 36.03
N ASN A 572 -23.25 -2.37 34.80
CA ASN A 572 -23.86 -3.53 34.16
C ASN A 572 -22.97 -4.79 34.26
N PRO A 573 -23.23 -5.72 35.20
CA PRO A 573 -22.44 -6.93 35.38
C PRO A 573 -22.49 -7.91 34.20
N ALA A 574 -23.37 -7.70 33.20
CA ALA A 574 -23.44 -8.53 31.99
C ALA A 574 -22.42 -8.15 30.90
N LEU A 575 -21.72 -7.01 31.04
CA LEU A 575 -20.65 -6.57 30.13
C LEU A 575 -19.24 -6.82 30.68
N ARG A 576 -19.14 -7.27 31.93
CA ARG A 576 -17.90 -7.81 32.54
C ARG A 576 -17.49 -9.06 31.77
N GLN A 577 -16.76 -8.87 30.67
CA GLN A 577 -16.23 -10.00 29.93
C GLN A 577 -15.05 -10.58 30.71
N PRO A 578 -15.02 -11.91 30.89
CA PRO A 578 -14.03 -12.55 31.73
C PRO A 578 -12.61 -12.29 31.19
N LEU A 579 -11.69 -11.95 32.09
CA LEU A 579 -10.28 -12.25 31.88
C LEU A 579 -10.15 -13.78 31.99
N GLU A 580 -10.20 -14.45 30.85
CA GLU A 580 -9.97 -15.89 30.75
C GLU A 580 -8.46 -16.15 30.68
N GLY A 581 -7.72 -15.81 31.74
CA GLY A 581 -6.27 -16.01 31.79
C GLY A 581 -5.91 -17.49 31.95
N VAL A 582 -5.77 -18.22 30.84
CA VAL A 582 -5.32 -19.61 30.79
C VAL A 582 -3.96 -19.62 30.08
N GLY A 583 -2.85 -19.63 30.81
CA GLY A 583 -1.50 -19.75 30.22
C GLY A 583 -0.86 -18.46 29.70
N ALA A 584 -1.24 -17.29 30.24
CA ALA A 584 -0.56 -16.03 29.94
C ALA A 584 0.89 -16.04 30.45
N ASN A 585 1.85 -15.69 29.60
CA ASN A 585 3.26 -15.60 29.95
C ASN A 585 3.80 -14.21 29.63
N ILE A 586 4.14 -13.45 30.67
CA ILE A 586 4.71 -12.12 30.58
C ILE A 586 6.18 -12.21 30.95
N SER A 587 7.07 -11.78 30.05
CA SER A 587 8.50 -11.71 30.30
C SER A 587 9.04 -10.29 30.11
N MET A 588 9.93 -9.88 31.01
CA MET A 588 10.62 -8.60 30.97
C MET A 588 12.12 -8.82 31.15
N ASN A 589 12.92 -8.21 30.28
CA ASN A 589 14.37 -8.25 30.33
C ASN A 589 14.94 -6.86 30.11
N ARG A 590 15.83 -6.38 30.99
CA ARG A 590 16.49 -5.06 30.85
C ARG A 590 15.51 -3.90 30.70
N CYS A 591 14.38 -3.97 31.38
CA CYS A 591 13.32 -2.96 31.28
C CYS A 591 13.37 -2.01 32.47
N PHE A 592 13.08 -0.73 32.21
CA PHE A 592 12.84 0.26 33.25
C PHE A 592 11.36 0.53 33.34
N LYS A 593 10.78 0.41 34.53
CA LYS A 593 9.36 0.65 34.81
C LYS A 593 9.20 1.72 35.88
N ASP A 594 8.55 2.83 35.52
CA ASP A 594 8.15 3.90 36.45
C ASP A 594 6.64 3.83 36.72
N PHE A 595 6.27 3.55 37.97
CA PHE A 595 4.89 3.51 38.46
C PHE A 595 4.40 4.90 38.88
N ASN A 596 4.45 5.87 37.96
CA ASN A 596 3.81 7.16 38.19
C ASN A 596 2.28 7.04 38.03
N TYR A 597 1.52 7.79 38.85
CA TYR A 597 0.05 7.91 38.79
C TYR A 597 -0.79 6.73 39.30
N GLY A 598 -0.32 6.02 40.34
CA GLY A 598 -1.16 5.04 41.06
C GLY A 598 -1.38 3.73 40.30
N SER A 599 -0.41 3.32 39.50
CA SER A 599 -0.44 2.06 38.76
C SER A 599 0.35 0.94 39.47
N ALA A 600 -0.06 -0.30 39.23
CA ALA A 600 0.66 -1.51 39.62
C ALA A 600 0.50 -2.59 38.52
N PHE A 601 1.22 -3.72 38.62
CA PHE A 601 0.90 -4.92 37.85
C PHE A 601 -0.13 -5.74 38.62
N HIS A 602 -1.41 -5.64 38.27
CA HIS A 602 -2.45 -6.52 38.80
C HIS A 602 -2.57 -7.77 37.92
N LEU A 603 -2.58 -8.95 38.53
CA LEU A 603 -2.77 -10.26 37.87
C LEU A 603 -3.89 -11.01 38.63
N CYS A 604 -5.14 -10.85 38.22
CA CYS A 604 -6.34 -11.39 38.88
C CYS A 604 -7.35 -11.94 37.86
N MET A 605 -8.22 -12.87 38.29
CA MET A 605 -9.32 -13.44 37.49
C MET A 605 -10.65 -12.83 37.94
N PRO A 606 -11.48 -12.29 37.02
CA PRO A 606 -12.76 -11.70 37.38
C PRO A 606 -13.91 -12.73 37.49
N ASN A 607 -13.76 -14.00 37.07
CA ASN A 607 -14.83 -15.02 37.14
C ASN A 607 -14.33 -16.46 37.41
N PRO A 608 -14.78 -17.12 38.50
CA PRO A 608 -14.36 -18.49 38.87
C PRO A 608 -14.86 -19.61 37.97
N ASP A 609 -15.97 -19.44 37.26
CA ASP A 609 -16.57 -20.51 36.45
C ASP A 609 -15.84 -20.74 35.10
N ALA A 610 -14.84 -19.91 34.77
CA ALA A 610 -14.12 -19.92 33.50
C ALA A 610 -12.68 -20.49 33.59
N TYR A 611 -12.22 -20.90 34.77
CA TYR A 611 -10.87 -21.44 34.94
C TYR A 611 -10.72 -22.84 34.30
N ASN A 612 -9.96 -22.92 33.19
CA ASN A 612 -9.71 -24.16 32.45
C ASN A 612 -8.32 -24.81 32.72
N GLY A 613 -7.57 -24.36 33.73
CA GLY A 613 -6.41 -25.11 34.26
C GLY A 613 -5.00 -24.67 33.81
N GLY A 614 -4.76 -23.41 33.43
CA GLY A 614 -3.43 -22.90 33.07
C GLY A 614 -2.91 -21.84 34.03
N ASP A 615 -1.61 -21.88 34.35
CA ASP A 615 -0.95 -20.92 35.26
C ASP A 615 -0.70 -19.56 34.57
N VAL A 616 -0.71 -18.46 35.34
CA VAL A 616 -0.17 -17.17 34.90
C VAL A 616 1.31 -17.09 35.27
N VAL A 617 2.17 -16.78 34.31
CA VAL A 617 3.62 -16.66 34.52
C VAL A 617 4.07 -15.22 34.32
N PHE A 618 4.68 -14.61 35.33
CA PHE A 618 5.40 -13.34 35.22
C PHE A 618 6.88 -13.57 35.48
N SER A 619 7.74 -13.14 34.55
CA SER A 619 9.19 -13.28 34.68
C SER A 619 9.89 -11.94 34.41
N ALA A 620 10.73 -11.49 35.32
CA ALA A 620 11.55 -10.29 35.14
C ALA A 620 13.03 -10.60 35.40
N THR A 621 13.90 -10.13 34.50
CA THR A 621 15.36 -10.22 34.64
C THR A 621 16.02 -8.88 34.33
N ASN A 622 17.00 -8.45 35.13
CA ASN A 622 17.72 -7.18 34.93
C ASN A 622 16.77 -5.97 34.82
N CYS A 623 15.69 -5.93 35.60
CA CYS A 623 14.68 -4.87 35.48
C CYS A 623 14.75 -3.90 36.66
N ILE A 624 14.57 -2.61 36.38
CA ILE A 624 14.49 -1.55 37.38
C ILE A 624 13.02 -1.13 37.51
N PHE A 625 12.50 -1.18 38.74
CA PHE A 625 11.13 -0.82 39.10
C PHE A 625 11.17 0.35 40.07
N LYS A 626 10.63 1.49 39.66
CA LYS A 626 10.57 2.71 40.46
C LYS A 626 9.15 2.97 40.94
N SER A 627 8.97 3.09 42.24
CA SER A 627 7.67 3.28 42.86
C SER A 627 7.27 4.74 43.13
N ASN A 628 6.00 4.93 43.50
CA ASN A 628 5.39 6.22 43.81
C ASN A 628 4.68 6.17 45.18
N PRO A 629 4.69 7.26 45.98
CA PRO A 629 4.21 7.23 47.36
C PRO A 629 2.69 7.01 47.53
N THR A 630 1.92 6.98 46.44
CA THR A 630 0.46 6.98 46.48
C THR A 630 -0.17 5.59 46.57
N TYR A 631 0.51 4.54 46.07
CA TYR A 631 0.00 3.16 46.07
C TYR A 631 0.96 2.21 46.79
N GLY A 632 0.37 1.24 47.48
CA GLY A 632 1.10 0.28 48.31
C GLY A 632 1.85 -0.78 47.51
N TRP A 633 1.36 -1.23 46.35
CA TRP A 633 1.82 -2.46 45.69
C TRP A 633 2.39 -2.20 44.29
N LEU A 634 3.46 -2.90 43.91
CA LEU A 634 4.12 -2.85 42.60
C LEU A 634 3.68 -4.00 41.69
N ILE A 635 3.54 -5.18 42.27
CA ILE A 635 2.97 -6.38 41.64
C ILE A 635 1.93 -6.90 42.64
N GLU A 636 0.73 -7.15 42.16
CA GLU A 636 -0.40 -7.62 42.93
C GLU A 636 -1.03 -8.81 42.20
N VAL A 637 -1.04 -9.98 42.86
CA VAL A 637 -1.60 -11.21 42.31
C VAL A 637 -2.67 -11.73 43.26
N ASN A 638 -3.85 -12.08 42.72
CA ASN A 638 -4.96 -12.68 43.47
C ASN A 638 -5.44 -11.82 44.67
N SER A 639 -5.63 -10.51 44.49
CA SER A 639 -6.14 -9.58 45.52
C SER A 639 -7.65 -9.37 45.45
N GLY A 640 -8.32 -9.14 46.59
CA GLY A 640 -9.63 -8.47 46.62
C GLY A 640 -10.89 -9.34 46.66
N GLY A 641 -10.87 -10.53 47.29
CA GLY A 641 -12.05 -11.39 47.37
C GLY A 641 -12.44 -12.10 46.06
N HIS A 642 -11.52 -12.15 45.10
CA HIS A 642 -11.61 -12.94 43.87
C HIS A 642 -11.04 -14.35 44.10
N ASP A 643 -11.59 -15.35 43.42
CA ASP A 643 -11.15 -16.75 43.59
C ASP A 643 -9.73 -16.96 43.01
N PRO A 644 -8.85 -17.72 43.72
CA PRO A 644 -7.42 -17.80 43.42
C PRO A 644 -7.09 -18.63 42.17
N MET A 645 -6.17 -18.14 41.32
CA MET A 645 -5.53 -18.92 40.23
C MET A 645 -4.07 -19.24 40.57
N PRO A 646 -3.51 -20.39 40.13
CA PRO A 646 -2.09 -20.65 40.33
C PRO A 646 -1.25 -19.67 39.49
N SER A 647 -0.34 -18.98 40.16
CA SER A 647 0.56 -18.02 39.54
C SER A 647 2.02 -18.34 39.83
N VAL A 648 2.89 -18.11 38.85
CA VAL A 648 4.35 -18.27 38.96
C VAL A 648 5.03 -16.94 38.69
N ILE A 649 5.75 -16.43 39.68
CA ILE A 649 6.53 -15.20 39.59
C ILE A 649 8.02 -15.55 39.65
N ASN A 650 8.79 -15.19 38.62
CA ASN A 650 10.23 -15.37 38.56
C ASN A 650 10.93 -14.00 38.51
N LEU A 651 11.68 -13.64 39.55
CA LEU A 651 12.43 -12.38 39.64
C LEU A 651 13.90 -12.70 39.81
N THR A 652 14.75 -12.22 38.91
CA THR A 652 16.20 -12.41 38.99
C THR A 652 16.92 -11.12 38.64
N HIS A 653 17.86 -10.65 39.48
CA HIS A 653 18.58 -9.39 39.22
C HIS A 653 17.62 -8.22 38.93
N CYS A 654 16.64 -7.97 39.78
CA CYS A 654 15.75 -6.81 39.68
C CYS A 654 16.04 -5.82 40.80
N THR A 655 15.85 -4.52 40.54
CA THR A 655 15.97 -3.46 41.54
C THR A 655 14.61 -2.79 41.73
N PHE A 656 14.06 -2.85 42.93
CA PHE A 656 12.84 -2.16 43.32
C PHE A 656 13.21 -1.01 44.25
N TYR A 657 12.86 0.23 43.89
CA TYR A 657 13.22 1.41 44.69
C TYR A 657 12.15 2.49 44.69
N GLY A 658 12.13 3.31 45.74
CA GLY A 658 11.23 4.44 45.92
C GLY A 658 10.52 4.40 47.28
N PRO A 659 9.51 5.25 47.51
CA PRO A 659 8.87 5.37 48.82
C PRO A 659 8.18 4.08 49.27
N THR A 660 7.41 3.40 48.41
CA THR A 660 6.72 2.13 48.69
C THR A 660 7.21 1.04 47.73
N ALA A 661 7.56 -0.17 48.13
CA ALA A 661 7.98 -1.19 47.16
C ALA A 661 7.47 -2.59 47.50
N ASN A 662 6.14 -2.72 47.66
CA ASN A 662 5.55 -3.98 48.09
C ASN A 662 5.15 -4.87 46.90
N ILE A 663 5.30 -6.19 47.04
CA ILE A 663 4.87 -7.19 46.05
C ILE A 663 3.80 -8.07 46.70
N TYR A 664 2.53 -7.77 46.46
CA TYR A 664 1.44 -8.60 46.94
C TYR A 664 1.26 -9.82 46.05
N VAL A 665 1.27 -10.99 46.67
CA VAL A 665 0.78 -12.24 46.08
C VAL A 665 -0.12 -12.79 47.17
N SER A 666 -1.34 -13.27 46.93
CA SER A 666 -2.06 -13.98 48.01
C SER A 666 -3.11 -14.91 47.48
N THR A 667 -3.29 -16.05 48.12
CA THR A 667 -4.62 -16.63 48.23
C THR A 667 -5.14 -16.23 49.61
N GLU A 668 -6.13 -15.35 49.70
CA GLU A 668 -6.63 -14.82 50.99
C GLU A 668 -7.19 -15.91 51.94
N ASP A 669 -7.23 -17.18 51.53
CA ASP A 669 -7.69 -18.28 52.37
C ASP A 669 -6.90 -19.59 52.15
N GLU A 670 -5.73 -19.68 52.77
CA GLU A 670 -4.89 -20.90 52.82
C GLU A 670 -5.65 -22.12 53.40
N GLN A 671 -6.83 -21.92 54.04
CA GLN A 671 -7.67 -23.00 54.55
C GLN A 671 -8.67 -23.57 53.54
N VAL A 672 -8.88 -22.93 52.38
CA VAL A 672 -10.00 -23.28 51.47
C VAL A 672 -9.54 -23.64 50.05
N SER A 673 -8.36 -23.19 49.59
CA SER A 673 -7.88 -23.50 48.23
C SER A 673 -6.64 -24.42 48.18
N PRO A 674 -6.66 -25.53 47.42
CA PRO A 674 -5.50 -26.39 47.19
C PRO A 674 -4.47 -25.82 46.19
N VAL A 675 -4.69 -24.61 45.68
CA VAL A 675 -3.88 -23.96 44.63
C VAL A 675 -2.75 -23.15 45.26
N LYS A 676 -1.49 -23.45 44.92
CA LYS A 676 -0.29 -22.79 45.46
C LYS A 676 0.32 -21.82 44.45
N ASP A 677 0.40 -20.54 44.81
CA ASP A 677 1.23 -19.56 44.11
C ASP A 677 2.71 -19.80 44.41
N ILE A 678 3.56 -19.62 43.38
CA ILE A 678 5.02 -19.80 43.44
C ILE A 678 5.70 -18.46 43.19
N VAL A 679 6.57 -18.05 44.12
CA VAL A 679 7.46 -16.90 43.94
C VAL A 679 8.91 -17.36 44.02
N ASN A 680 9.61 -17.29 42.88
CA ASN A 680 11.03 -17.55 42.73
C ASN A 680 11.77 -16.21 42.63
N SER A 681 12.26 -15.70 43.76
CA SER A 681 13.04 -14.45 43.85
C SER A 681 14.49 -14.78 44.18
N ARG A 682 15.45 -14.23 43.43
CA ARG A 682 16.90 -14.33 43.70
C ARG A 682 17.69 -13.14 43.16
N PHE A 683 18.75 -12.75 43.86
CA PHE A 683 19.65 -11.66 43.46
C PHE A 683 18.95 -10.32 43.21
N ASN A 684 17.84 -10.05 43.89
CA ASN A 684 17.07 -8.82 43.76
C ASN A 684 17.39 -7.81 44.88
N ILE A 685 17.23 -6.51 44.59
CA ILE A 685 17.28 -5.41 45.57
C ILE A 685 15.87 -4.90 45.84
N TYR A 686 15.53 -4.77 47.12
CA TYR A 686 14.31 -4.15 47.60
C TYR A 686 14.65 -2.96 48.51
N ASP A 687 14.64 -1.76 47.95
CA ASP A 687 14.94 -0.49 48.63
C ASP A 687 13.64 0.22 49.09
N MET A 688 13.21 -0.02 50.34
CA MET A 688 11.93 0.45 50.87
C MET A 688 12.14 1.55 51.93
N HIS A 689 11.61 2.74 51.72
CA HIS A 689 11.76 3.84 52.68
C HIS A 689 10.51 4.04 53.56
N GLU A 690 9.31 3.69 53.07
CA GLU A 690 8.02 3.86 53.77
C GLU A 690 7.06 2.67 53.48
N GLY A 691 6.81 1.79 54.47
CA GLY A 691 5.92 0.62 54.34
C GLY A 691 6.70 -0.68 54.08
N GLY A 692 6.50 -1.69 54.93
CA GLY A 692 7.32 -2.90 54.93
C GLY A 692 7.00 -3.87 53.79
N ALA A 693 8.03 -4.61 53.35
CA ALA A 693 7.92 -5.70 52.38
C ALA A 693 6.90 -6.75 52.83
N ALA A 694 5.82 -6.92 52.09
CA ALA A 694 4.99 -8.11 52.17
C ALA A 694 5.09 -8.83 50.84
N VAL A 695 5.49 -10.10 50.85
CA VAL A 695 5.36 -11.06 49.75
C VAL A 695 4.63 -12.27 50.35
N ASN A 696 3.43 -12.58 49.88
CA ASN A 696 2.62 -13.67 50.42
C ASN A 696 2.54 -14.82 49.40
N GLY A 697 3.22 -15.93 49.66
CA GLY A 697 3.16 -17.07 48.73
C GLY A 697 4.04 -18.22 49.16
N THR A 698 3.84 -19.38 48.54
CA THR A 698 4.68 -20.56 48.77
C THR A 698 6.01 -20.38 48.05
N SER A 699 7.00 -19.81 48.75
CA SER A 699 8.41 -19.87 48.33
C SER A 699 8.82 -21.34 48.20
N THR A 700 9.29 -21.74 47.02
CA THR A 700 10.01 -23.02 46.87
C THR A 700 11.26 -22.95 47.75
N ASP A 701 11.42 -23.93 48.62
CA ASP A 701 12.34 -23.86 49.76
C ASP A 701 13.81 -23.86 49.35
N GLY A 702 14.37 -22.68 49.01
CA GLY A 702 15.81 -22.53 48.77
C GLY A 702 16.26 -21.26 48.07
N GLU A 703 15.42 -20.58 47.28
CA GLU A 703 15.90 -19.62 46.27
C GLU A 703 16.02 -18.16 46.74
N SER A 704 15.22 -17.71 47.71
CA SER A 704 15.23 -16.32 48.24
C SER A 704 16.39 -15.97 49.18
N ARG A 705 17.46 -16.79 49.22
CA ARG A 705 18.60 -16.60 50.14
C ARG A 705 19.59 -15.51 49.70
N TYR A 706 19.40 -14.92 48.52
CA TYR A 706 20.40 -14.06 47.88
C TYR A 706 19.83 -12.68 47.51
N ASP A 707 18.73 -12.27 48.13
CA ASP A 707 18.12 -10.95 47.94
C ASP A 707 18.61 -9.96 49.02
N LEU A 708 18.60 -8.67 48.69
CA LEU A 708 18.92 -7.57 49.60
C LEU A 708 17.66 -6.75 49.92
N TYR A 709 17.46 -6.47 51.21
CA TYR A 709 16.32 -5.71 51.73
C TYR A 709 16.76 -4.49 52.54
N PHE A 710 16.11 -3.35 52.31
CA PHE A 710 16.23 -2.11 53.09
C PHE A 710 14.84 -1.56 53.42
N GLY A 711 14.68 -0.96 54.61
CA GLY A 711 13.37 -0.56 55.15
C GLY A 711 12.83 -1.52 56.20
N GLY A 712 12.32 -0.99 57.30
CA GLY A 712 11.84 -1.81 58.43
C GLY A 712 10.69 -2.74 58.04
N ILE A 713 10.76 -4.01 58.48
CA ILE A 713 9.63 -4.95 58.46
C ILE A 713 8.54 -4.34 59.35
N ALA A 714 7.41 -3.90 58.78
CA ALA A 714 6.31 -3.36 59.55
C ALA A 714 5.60 -4.50 60.30
N GLY A 715 6.01 -4.71 61.56
CA GLY A 715 5.28 -5.33 62.68
C GLY A 715 4.48 -6.61 62.44
N ASP A 716 4.93 -7.73 63.02
CA ASP A 716 4.20 -8.91 63.54
C ASP A 716 2.97 -9.49 62.79
N GLY A 717 2.65 -9.05 61.58
CA GLY A 717 1.73 -9.72 60.67
C GLY A 717 2.52 -10.76 59.87
N SER A 718 1.96 -11.96 59.75
CA SER A 718 2.47 -13.06 58.93
C SER A 718 2.49 -12.71 57.43
N TRP A 719 3.51 -11.95 57.03
CA TRP A 719 3.77 -11.46 55.68
C TRP A 719 5.23 -11.77 55.39
N LEU A 720 5.49 -12.70 54.46
CA LEU A 720 6.67 -13.57 54.45
C LEU A 720 6.78 -14.42 55.73
N GLY A 721 6.94 -15.74 55.58
CA GLY A 721 7.77 -16.44 56.56
C GLY A 721 9.09 -15.69 56.61
N LEU A 722 9.45 -15.12 57.77
CA LEU A 722 10.61 -14.24 57.99
C LEU A 722 11.74 -14.48 56.98
N PRO A 723 12.36 -13.43 56.43
CA PRO A 723 13.44 -13.56 55.46
C PRO A 723 14.39 -14.70 55.86
N LYS A 724 14.47 -15.71 55.00
CA LYS A 724 15.16 -16.97 55.32
C LYS A 724 16.64 -16.68 55.62
N ILE A 725 17.26 -17.50 56.46
CA ILE A 725 18.69 -17.44 56.78
C ILE A 725 19.51 -17.28 55.48
N GLY A 726 20.16 -16.13 55.30
CA GLY A 726 20.98 -15.80 54.12
C GLY A 726 20.73 -14.42 53.49
N ALA A 727 19.54 -13.83 53.66
CA ALA A 727 19.22 -12.51 53.10
C ALA A 727 20.10 -11.38 53.67
N ILE A 728 20.39 -10.37 52.84
CA ILE A 728 21.21 -9.21 53.21
C ILE A 728 20.30 -8.06 53.66
N PHE A 729 20.58 -7.48 54.84
CA PHE A 729 19.86 -6.33 55.38
C PHE A 729 20.79 -5.12 55.48
N ALA A 730 20.72 -4.23 54.49
CA ALA A 730 21.56 -3.04 54.44
C ALA A 730 20.97 -2.02 53.46
N ASP A 731 21.34 -0.75 53.62
CA ASP A 731 21.07 0.29 52.62
C ASP A 731 21.78 -0.06 51.31
N PRO A 732 21.08 -0.26 50.19
CA PRO A 732 21.70 -0.63 48.92
C PRO A 732 22.55 0.50 48.33
N LEU A 733 22.43 1.74 48.81
CA LEU A 733 23.13 2.91 48.29
C LEU A 733 22.91 3.06 46.77
N LEU A 734 21.65 3.12 46.35
CA LEU A 734 21.26 3.36 44.96
C LEU A 734 21.43 4.84 44.59
N ASP A 735 21.69 5.11 43.31
CA ASP A 735 21.59 6.45 42.75
C ASP A 735 20.12 6.83 42.43
N PRO A 736 19.82 8.08 42.04
CA PRO A 736 18.46 8.52 41.74
C PRO A 736 17.75 7.78 40.59
N THR A 737 18.48 6.99 39.81
CA THR A 737 17.96 6.21 38.69
C THR A 737 17.79 4.73 39.02
N GLY A 738 18.20 4.30 40.22
CA GLY A 738 18.10 2.92 40.68
C GLY A 738 19.34 2.07 40.39
N HIS A 739 20.46 2.69 39.99
CA HIS A 739 21.73 1.99 39.74
C HIS A 739 22.57 1.89 41.01
N LEU A 740 23.44 0.88 41.08
CA LEU A 740 24.31 0.68 42.24
C LEU A 740 25.42 1.72 42.29
N THR A 741 25.68 2.27 43.47
CA THR A 741 26.92 3.04 43.69
C THR A 741 28.08 2.13 44.08
N VAL A 742 29.31 2.61 43.84
CA VAL A 742 30.58 1.88 44.14
C VAL A 742 30.69 1.40 45.59
N GLY A 743 30.00 2.04 46.54
CA GLY A 743 30.01 1.70 47.96
C GLY A 743 28.94 0.68 48.38
N SER A 744 28.11 0.20 47.46
CA SER A 744 26.94 -0.62 47.78
C SER A 744 27.30 -1.94 48.47
N PRO A 745 26.55 -2.36 49.49
CA PRO A 745 26.65 -3.69 50.08
C PRO A 745 26.11 -4.81 49.16
N ALA A 746 25.43 -4.48 48.06
CA ALA A 746 24.94 -5.45 47.06
C ALA A 746 26.06 -5.97 46.14
N ARG A 747 27.24 -5.35 46.23
CA ARG A 747 28.39 -5.60 45.37
C ARG A 747 29.02 -6.96 45.60
N ALA A 748 29.31 -7.69 44.53
CA ALA A 748 29.90 -9.03 44.50
C ALA A 748 29.12 -10.08 45.30
N ALA A 749 27.83 -9.84 45.55
CA ALA A 749 27.00 -10.64 46.44
C ALA A 749 26.13 -11.69 45.71
N ALA A 750 25.98 -11.61 44.38
CA ALA A 750 25.17 -12.53 43.59
C ALA A 750 25.91 -13.82 43.18
N VAL A 751 26.66 -14.40 44.12
CA VAL A 751 27.52 -15.58 43.86
C VAL A 751 26.71 -16.74 43.28
N GLY A 752 27.13 -17.22 42.10
CA GLY A 752 26.46 -18.32 41.41
C GLY A 752 25.39 -17.88 40.39
N SER A 753 25.22 -16.58 40.16
CA SER A 753 24.43 -16.11 39.02
C SER A 753 25.00 -16.59 37.69
N ILE A 754 24.10 -16.95 36.78
CA ILE A 754 24.40 -17.36 35.40
C ILE A 754 23.89 -16.32 34.38
N VAL A 755 23.36 -15.19 34.86
CA VAL A 755 22.86 -14.12 33.98
C VAL A 755 24.06 -13.40 33.39
N PRO A 756 24.22 -13.35 32.05
CA PRO A 756 25.48 -12.97 31.43
C PRO A 756 25.71 -11.46 31.30
N VAL A 757 24.63 -10.67 31.35
CA VAL A 757 24.66 -9.21 31.19
C VAL A 757 23.74 -8.54 32.20
N ASP A 758 23.95 -7.25 32.47
CA ASP A 758 23.11 -6.43 33.36
C ASP A 758 22.05 -5.60 32.59
N PHE A 759 21.47 -4.60 33.25
CA PHE A 759 20.44 -3.70 32.73
C PHE A 759 20.91 -2.94 31.49
N ASP A 760 22.13 -2.40 31.52
CA ASP A 760 22.72 -1.63 30.42
C ASP A 760 23.28 -2.54 29.31
N GLY A 761 23.35 -3.85 29.57
CA GLY A 761 23.90 -4.85 28.65
C GLY A 761 25.39 -5.08 28.82
N ASP A 762 25.98 -4.55 29.89
CA ASP A 762 27.37 -4.79 30.25
C ASP A 762 27.54 -6.23 30.79
N PRO A 763 28.70 -6.87 30.61
CA PRO A 763 28.93 -8.23 31.09
C PRO A 763 28.83 -8.31 32.62
N ARG A 764 28.19 -9.37 33.13
CA ARG A 764 28.25 -9.70 34.55
C ARG A 764 29.38 -10.70 34.83
N PRO A 765 30.31 -10.41 35.75
CA PRO A 765 30.41 -9.17 36.53
C PRO A 765 31.05 -8.01 35.77
N ASN A 766 30.73 -6.77 36.14
CA ASN A 766 31.37 -5.56 35.61
C ASN A 766 32.13 -4.85 36.74
N PRO A 767 33.48 -4.91 36.79
CA PRO A 767 34.38 -5.49 35.79
C PRO A 767 34.54 -7.03 35.88
N PRO A 768 34.97 -7.71 34.79
CA PRO A 768 34.92 -9.18 34.63
C PRO A 768 35.68 -10.03 35.64
N VAL A 769 36.52 -9.42 36.48
CA VAL A 769 37.38 -10.09 37.46
C VAL A 769 36.76 -10.20 38.85
N THR A 770 35.54 -9.70 39.04
CA THR A 770 34.84 -9.68 40.33
C THR A 770 33.80 -10.80 40.42
N LEU A 771 32.84 -10.70 41.35
CA LEU A 771 31.65 -11.54 41.40
C LEU A 771 30.47 -10.66 41.01
N PRO A 772 29.39 -11.22 40.44
CA PRO A 772 28.25 -10.41 40.01
C PRO A 772 27.55 -9.76 41.21
N ASP A 773 26.97 -8.60 40.95
CA ASP A 773 26.25 -7.79 41.92
C ASP A 773 24.78 -8.22 42.02
N ILE A 774 24.17 -8.06 43.20
CA ILE A 774 22.71 -8.19 43.38
C ILE A 774 22.04 -6.96 42.76
N GLY A 775 20.86 -7.12 42.16
CA GLY A 775 20.11 -6.04 41.53
C GLY A 775 20.26 -6.01 40.01
N ALA A 776 19.56 -5.08 39.37
CA ALA A 776 19.43 -5.00 37.91
C ALA A 776 20.70 -4.55 37.18
N ASP A 777 21.57 -3.85 37.88
CA ASP A 777 22.78 -3.24 37.34
C ASP A 777 24.04 -3.71 38.09
N GLU A 778 25.21 -3.61 37.46
CA GLU A 778 26.51 -3.81 38.12
C GLU A 778 27.13 -2.47 38.53
N ALA A 779 27.62 -2.38 39.76
CA ALA A 779 28.28 -1.18 40.23
C ALA A 779 29.55 -0.91 39.41
N GLY A 780 29.72 0.35 38.98
CA GLY A 780 30.95 0.77 38.30
C GLY A 780 32.24 0.38 39.06
N PRO A 781 33.37 0.23 38.35
CA PRO A 781 34.60 -0.29 38.94
C PRO A 781 35.13 0.64 40.03
N THR A 782 35.60 0.07 41.13
CA THR A 782 36.41 0.82 42.11
C THR A 782 37.72 1.24 41.47
N ALA A 783 38.38 2.22 42.07
CA ALA A 783 39.74 2.58 41.70
C ALA A 783 40.64 1.33 41.64
N ILE A 784 40.58 0.43 42.63
CA ILE A 784 41.43 -0.76 42.68
C ILE A 784 41.16 -1.71 41.51
N GLU A 785 39.91 -1.96 41.12
CA GLU A 785 39.65 -2.84 39.97
C GLU A 785 39.99 -2.20 38.64
N MET A 786 39.82 -0.88 38.51
CA MET A 786 40.35 -0.17 37.34
C MET A 786 41.86 -0.40 37.19
N TRP A 787 42.62 -0.44 38.29
CA TRP A 787 44.04 -0.77 38.28
C TRP A 787 44.34 -2.25 37.97
N MET A 788 43.40 -3.17 38.21
CA MET A 788 43.55 -4.60 37.90
C MET A 788 43.15 -4.96 36.45
N MET A 789 42.50 -4.03 35.74
CA MET A 789 42.12 -4.18 34.32
C MET A 789 43.21 -3.72 33.34
N TYR A 790 44.26 -3.04 33.84
CA TYR A 790 45.50 -2.70 33.12
C TYR A 790 46.60 -3.70 33.46
#